data_AF-A0AAD1L3I1-F1
#
_entry.id   AF-A0AAD1L3I1-F1
#
_cell.length_a   1.000
_cell.length_b   1.000
_cell.length_c   1.000
_cell.angle_alpha   90.00
_cell.angle_beta   90.00
_cell.angle_gamma   90.00
#
_symmetry.space_group_name_H-M   'P 1'
#
loop_
_entity.id
_entity.type
_entity.pdbx_description
1 polymer ?
#
loop_
_entity_poly.entity_id
_entity_poly.type
_entity_poly.pdbx_seq_one_letter_code
_entity_poly.pdbx_strand_id
1 'polypeptide(L)'
;MIDYIQFNEENIHSQEWQFQEYDGDILVAEHADEAWLLVSTPLIDNLAPMQAVCHRLQVSHNIQVKGIAQVTEKNYYLIVEQLLSAGSKLLEQESSNTQLALEEMLKKAVALKASDLHITRNDMVANIELRINGVLCPFIQMKASRCDELVFVLYNVEASTRDTTWNRNIAQNANILYSLAGKSYRFRYAHYPIFGETSDCYHAVLRIIPSGLDRASVASLDKLGVSDEEISDLKRILSNPYGAYIIAGTTGSGKSTTLKNLMEWMQINRYDNRGCFLTVEDPVEYQIYGATQSSVLSGESGGFHSAIKSSLRRDPDVLMVGEIRDNISSNALAGAVESGHYCFTTVHAGNIVSLLQRLSALGITSDKLSTPGFIAGLQCQKLIPVLCPQCKTSLRTTAIKGREFQLYEKNAEGCPACKHTGIGGRQLVMEYLLPVYDELEAIAEQKWLKVYTVWRAKRLKQTGLSEGFEIKEKTMAAVLQGRVCATWFQMEFGQVVQEELEVIVEKFGKKQRIYLYQFCADMINAELPLYDALQKLRAEGEKLLGKGFAKRLEDLTSKMAKTTSIAMVFEGLVPESELSVINAAERSGSLADGFITLVNVINYNDELRKKIVGAITFPLIMLVLSLVVIAGYAYKVFPAFESVVPVEKWPGVTRALYIFGMALCKGLWIYILIGFIALVTVIKIAMGKMTGNIRNQFLDRIMPFSTYKQLTASIFLNNLALMLKNGIPLNDALSIISLNSSRWLRWHLAGMQKKMAAGVSYGEALNSGLLNTETLLNISLYAALPSFNEVLLAVSNKSREHIREYITKLSGLLRALSTLILGGCVIWVFAALFALSDKLAAMGASGSF
;
A
#
# COMPACT_ATOMS: atom_id res chain seq x y z
N MET A 1 21.20 -47.42 -1.76
CA MET A 1 21.76 -47.51 -0.39
C MET A 1 22.84 -46.46 -0.32
N ILE A 2 22.79 -45.58 0.69
CA ILE A 2 23.88 -44.61 0.94
C ILE A 2 24.87 -45.31 1.86
N ASP A 3 26.14 -45.37 1.48
CA ASP A 3 27.18 -45.95 2.32
C ASP A 3 27.37 -45.08 3.59
N TYR A 4 27.68 -45.72 4.71
CA TYR A 4 27.74 -45.05 6.01
C TYR A 4 29.02 -45.44 6.75
N ILE A 5 29.73 -44.44 7.27
CA ILE A 5 30.93 -44.60 8.10
C ILE A 5 30.82 -43.74 9.36
N GLN A 6 31.43 -44.20 10.45
CA GLN A 6 31.47 -43.46 11.70
C GLN A 6 32.90 -42.96 11.94
N PHE A 7 33.04 -41.66 12.23
CA PHE A 7 34.31 -41.01 12.50
C PHE A 7 34.52 -40.88 14.01
N ASN A 8 35.68 -41.34 14.45
CA ASN A 8 36.19 -41.17 15.81
C ASN A 8 37.28 -40.08 15.84
N GLU A 9 37.71 -39.65 17.03
CA GLU A 9 38.77 -38.62 17.18
C GLU A 9 40.07 -39.01 16.44
N GLU A 10 40.41 -40.31 16.37
CA GLU A 10 41.57 -40.81 15.63
C GLU A 10 41.48 -40.54 14.12
N ASN A 11 40.29 -40.58 13.52
CA ASN A 11 40.10 -40.32 12.08
C ASN A 11 40.27 -38.84 11.72
N ILE A 12 40.06 -37.94 12.69
CA ILE A 12 40.16 -36.49 12.52
C ILE A 12 41.61 -36.02 12.65
N HIS A 13 42.40 -36.76 13.43
CA HIS A 13 43.82 -36.49 13.63
C HIS A 13 44.74 -37.28 12.69
N SER A 14 44.26 -38.37 12.06
CA SER A 14 45.01 -39.02 11.00
C SER A 14 45.07 -38.08 9.79
N GLN A 15 46.27 -37.76 9.31
CA GLN A 15 46.47 -36.91 8.13
C GLN A 15 45.94 -37.55 6.81
N GLU A 16 45.18 -38.63 6.92
CA GLU A 16 44.60 -39.39 5.83
C GLU A 16 43.31 -38.75 5.30
N TRP A 17 42.57 -38.04 6.16
CA TRP A 17 41.32 -37.37 5.81
C TRP A 17 41.53 -35.87 5.64
N GLN A 18 41.07 -35.34 4.51
CA GLN A 18 41.02 -33.91 4.27
C GLN A 18 39.59 -33.41 4.48
N PHE A 19 39.46 -32.30 5.19
CA PHE A 19 38.16 -31.69 5.47
C PHE A 19 38.02 -30.42 4.64
N GLN A 20 36.84 -30.17 4.11
CA GLN A 20 36.56 -28.95 3.37
C GLN A 20 35.11 -28.50 3.57
N GLU A 21 34.92 -27.18 3.58
CA GLU A 21 33.62 -26.54 3.70
C GLU A 21 33.14 -26.02 2.34
N TYR A 22 31.88 -26.32 2.01
CA TYR A 22 31.19 -25.86 0.81
C TYR A 22 29.92 -25.12 1.19
N ASP A 23 29.58 -24.09 0.41
CA ASP A 23 28.36 -23.27 0.55
C ASP A 23 28.14 -22.60 1.92
N GLY A 24 29.13 -22.63 2.82
CA GLY A 24 29.09 -21.98 4.14
C GLY A 24 28.45 -22.80 5.26
N ASP A 25 28.00 -24.03 4.96
CA ASP A 25 27.30 -24.90 5.91
C ASP A 25 27.47 -26.42 5.64
N ILE A 26 28.08 -26.81 4.51
CA ILE A 26 28.25 -28.22 4.12
C ILE A 26 29.71 -28.65 4.35
N LEU A 27 29.92 -29.61 5.25
CA LEU A 27 31.24 -30.19 5.48
C LEU A 27 31.39 -31.52 4.72
N VAL A 28 32.51 -31.66 4.01
CA VAL A 28 32.88 -32.87 3.28
C VAL A 28 34.22 -33.37 3.79
N ALA A 29 34.30 -34.68 4.05
CA ALA A 29 35.54 -35.39 4.32
C ALA A 29 35.97 -36.15 3.07
N GLU A 30 37.21 -35.95 2.63
CA GLU A 30 37.79 -36.59 1.46
C GLU A 30 38.93 -37.52 1.86
N HIS A 31 38.91 -38.74 1.31
CA HIS A 31 39.98 -39.72 1.48
C HIS A 31 40.09 -40.61 0.23
N ALA A 32 41.29 -40.72 -0.34
CA ALA A 32 41.58 -41.54 -1.52
C ALA A 32 40.61 -41.33 -2.69
N ASP A 33 40.37 -40.06 -3.06
CA ASP A 33 39.44 -39.61 -4.12
C ASP A 33 37.95 -39.89 -3.87
N GLU A 34 37.57 -40.23 -2.64
CA GLU A 34 36.17 -40.41 -2.24
C GLU A 34 35.72 -39.31 -1.29
N ALA A 35 34.60 -38.65 -1.63
CA ALA A 35 33.99 -37.61 -0.82
C ALA A 35 32.84 -38.16 0.05
N TRP A 36 32.82 -37.78 1.32
CA TRP A 36 31.83 -38.20 2.31
C TRP A 36 31.19 -36.99 2.99
N LEU A 37 29.86 -36.95 3.06
CA LEU A 37 29.13 -35.85 3.71
C LEU A 37 29.18 -36.01 5.22
N LEU A 38 29.70 -35.01 5.93
CA LEU A 38 29.79 -35.02 7.40
C LEU A 38 28.48 -34.60 8.05
N VAL A 39 27.99 -35.40 8.99
CA VAL A 39 26.75 -35.14 9.74
C VAL A 39 26.96 -35.43 11.22
N SER A 40 26.55 -34.50 12.10
CA SER A 40 26.69 -34.64 13.56
C SER A 40 25.49 -35.34 14.22
N THR A 41 24.32 -35.31 13.59
CA THR A 41 23.09 -35.94 14.11
C THR A 41 22.83 -37.32 13.51
N PRO A 42 22.48 -38.35 14.32
CA PRO A 42 22.05 -39.65 13.81
C PRO A 42 20.69 -39.49 13.11
N LEU A 43 20.69 -39.50 11.78
CA LEU A 43 19.50 -39.37 10.95
C LEU A 43 19.23 -40.68 10.21
N ILE A 44 18.74 -41.68 10.96
CA ILE A 44 18.29 -42.95 10.37
C ILE A 44 16.88 -42.79 9.75
N ASP A 45 16.11 -41.75 10.12
CA ASP A 45 14.68 -41.66 9.79
C ASP A 45 14.31 -40.71 8.63
N ASN A 46 15.24 -39.92 8.07
CA ASN A 46 14.92 -39.04 6.93
C ASN A 46 16.14 -38.73 6.03
N LEU A 47 16.27 -39.50 4.94
CA LEU A 47 17.38 -39.40 3.97
C LEU A 47 17.17 -38.29 2.91
N ALA A 48 15.97 -37.75 2.75
CA ALA A 48 15.64 -36.80 1.68
C ALA A 48 16.44 -35.49 1.74
N PRO A 49 16.65 -34.85 2.92
CA PRO A 49 17.46 -33.64 3.02
C PRO A 49 18.93 -33.88 2.62
N MET A 50 19.48 -35.04 2.97
CA MET A 50 20.86 -35.39 2.64
C MET A 50 21.04 -35.66 1.16
N GLN A 51 20.08 -36.31 0.51
CA GLN A 51 20.09 -36.49 -0.94
C GLN A 51 20.05 -35.13 -1.68
N ALA A 52 19.30 -34.16 -1.16
CA ALA A 52 19.26 -32.81 -1.71
C ALA A 52 20.62 -32.09 -1.56
N VAL A 53 21.31 -32.28 -0.44
CA VAL A 53 22.66 -31.76 -0.21
C VAL A 53 23.68 -32.43 -1.15
N CYS A 54 23.67 -33.77 -1.26
CA CYS A 54 24.57 -34.49 -2.18
C CYS A 54 24.33 -34.07 -3.65
N HIS A 55 23.07 -33.93 -4.07
CA HIS A 55 22.74 -33.44 -5.41
C HIS A 55 23.24 -32.00 -5.61
N ARG A 56 23.16 -31.15 -4.59
CA ARG A 56 23.69 -29.77 -4.66
C ARG A 56 25.20 -29.76 -4.83
N LEU A 57 25.93 -30.57 -4.06
CA LEU A 57 27.39 -30.72 -4.20
C LEU A 57 27.79 -31.22 -5.59
N GLN A 58 27.05 -32.18 -6.14
CA GLN A 58 27.31 -32.69 -7.50
C GLN A 58 27.07 -31.62 -8.58
N VAL A 59 26.01 -30.82 -8.46
CA VAL A 59 25.66 -29.81 -9.49
C VAL A 59 26.51 -28.56 -9.37
N SER A 60 26.72 -28.06 -8.15
CA SER A 60 27.38 -26.77 -7.91
C SER A 60 28.89 -26.88 -7.85
N HIS A 61 29.43 -28.01 -7.37
CA HIS A 61 30.86 -28.18 -7.10
C HIS A 61 31.48 -29.37 -7.83
N ASN A 62 30.69 -30.14 -8.58
CA ASN A 62 31.10 -31.37 -9.28
C ASN A 62 31.69 -32.43 -8.33
N ILE A 63 31.18 -32.49 -7.10
CA ILE A 63 31.63 -33.43 -6.07
C ILE A 63 30.63 -34.58 -5.95
N GLN A 64 31.09 -35.79 -6.24
CA GLN A 64 30.28 -37.00 -6.09
C GLN A 64 30.47 -37.59 -4.69
N VAL A 65 29.48 -37.36 -3.83
CA VAL A 65 29.49 -37.91 -2.47
C VAL A 65 29.19 -39.41 -2.49
N LYS A 66 30.11 -40.23 -2.00
CA LYS A 66 29.98 -41.69 -1.89
C LYS A 66 29.02 -42.12 -0.78
N GLY A 67 29.04 -41.41 0.35
CA GLY A 67 28.26 -41.78 1.53
C GLY A 67 28.21 -40.70 2.60
N ILE A 68 27.64 -41.04 3.76
CA ILE A 68 27.54 -40.17 4.93
C ILE A 68 28.57 -40.61 5.97
N ALA A 69 29.37 -39.66 6.45
CA ALA A 69 30.27 -39.82 7.59
C ALA A 69 29.62 -39.21 8.83
N GLN A 70 29.26 -40.04 9.81
CA GLN A 70 28.74 -39.55 11.07
C GLN A 70 29.86 -39.23 12.05
N VAL A 71 29.84 -38.03 12.60
CA VAL A 71 30.72 -37.57 13.69
C VAL A 71 29.90 -37.26 14.93
N THR A 72 30.52 -37.28 16.10
CA THR A 72 29.90 -36.70 17.30
C THR A 72 29.85 -35.18 17.17
N GLU A 73 28.92 -34.53 17.87
CA GLU A 73 28.80 -33.06 17.86
C GLU A 73 30.11 -32.37 18.27
N LYS A 74 30.76 -32.87 19.32
CA LYS A 74 32.08 -32.43 19.78
C LYS A 74 33.15 -32.51 18.66
N ASN A 75 33.18 -33.60 17.92
CA ASN A 75 34.16 -33.85 16.86
C ASN A 75 33.87 -33.04 15.59
N TYR A 76 32.59 -32.85 15.27
CA TYR A 76 32.14 -31.96 14.20
C TYR A 76 32.67 -30.54 14.44
N TYR A 77 32.58 -30.05 15.69
CA TYR A 77 33.12 -28.73 16.05
C TYR A 77 34.65 -28.65 15.96
N LEU A 78 35.36 -29.72 16.30
CA LEU A 78 36.83 -29.76 16.20
C LEU A 78 37.31 -29.62 14.74
N ILE A 79 36.59 -30.24 13.80
CA ILE A 79 36.85 -30.14 12.35
C ILE A 79 36.61 -28.70 11.86
N VAL A 80 35.48 -28.09 12.26
CA VAL A 80 35.17 -26.70 11.91
C VAL A 80 36.25 -25.75 12.44
N GLU A 81 36.73 -25.97 13.65
CA GLU A 81 37.81 -25.17 14.25
C GLU A 81 39.13 -25.30 13.46
N GLN A 82 39.50 -26.51 13.04
CA GLN A 82 40.67 -26.74 12.19
C GLN A 82 40.57 -25.99 10.86
N LEU A 83 39.42 -26.04 10.19
CA LEU A 83 39.18 -25.33 8.91
C LEU A 83 39.27 -23.80 9.07
N LEU A 84 38.70 -23.26 10.14
CA LEU A 84 38.77 -21.84 10.45
C LEU A 84 40.19 -21.39 10.80
N SER A 85 40.97 -22.24 11.47
CA SER A 85 42.37 -21.96 11.83
C SER A 85 43.33 -22.04 10.63
N ALA A 86 43.03 -22.90 9.65
CA ALA A 86 43.80 -22.99 8.40
C ALA A 86 43.57 -21.76 7.49
N GLY A 87 42.36 -21.20 7.51
CA GLY A 87 42.02 -19.94 6.82
C GLY A 87 42.57 -18.67 7.48
N SER A 88 42.98 -18.72 8.75
CA SER A 88 43.37 -17.54 9.54
C SER A 88 44.85 -17.15 9.49
N LYS A 89 45.64 -17.62 8.50
CA LYS A 89 47.03 -17.17 8.29
C LYS A 89 47.16 -15.82 7.57
N LEU A 90 46.05 -15.19 7.22
CA LEU A 90 45.98 -13.81 6.74
C LEU A 90 45.01 -13.06 7.65
N LEU A 91 45.48 -12.00 8.31
CA LEU A 91 44.75 -10.84 8.89
C LEU A 91 45.13 -10.53 10.35
N GLU A 92 46.26 -9.85 10.53
CA GLU A 92 46.53 -8.95 11.66
C GLU A 92 46.45 -7.49 11.16
N GLN A 93 45.31 -6.81 11.30
CA GLN A 93 45.15 -5.34 11.24
C GLN A 93 43.71 -4.95 11.69
N GLU A 94 43.54 -4.50 12.94
CA GLU A 94 42.34 -4.87 13.72
C GLU A 94 41.32 -3.79 14.13
N SER A 95 41.48 -2.48 13.89
CA SER A 95 40.44 -1.50 14.32
C SER A 95 39.52 -0.99 13.20
N SER A 96 40.03 -0.84 11.98
CA SER A 96 39.25 -0.43 10.79
C SER A 96 38.31 -1.56 10.30
N ASN A 97 38.68 -2.82 10.52
CA ASN A 97 37.98 -4.00 10.00
C ASN A 97 36.62 -4.25 10.70
N THR A 98 36.49 -3.94 12.00
CA THR A 98 35.25 -4.18 12.75
C THR A 98 34.11 -3.26 12.36
N GLN A 99 34.40 -1.97 12.18
CA GLN A 99 33.38 -0.99 11.76
C GLN A 99 32.92 -1.27 10.31
N LEU A 100 33.85 -1.64 9.42
CA LEU A 100 33.52 -2.05 8.06
C LEU A 100 32.65 -3.32 8.03
N ALA A 101 33.00 -4.34 8.82
CA ALA A 101 32.21 -5.57 8.92
C ALA A 101 30.79 -5.32 9.49
N LEU A 102 30.68 -4.45 10.50
CA LEU A 102 29.39 -4.00 11.04
C LEU A 102 28.57 -3.29 9.95
N GLU A 103 29.17 -2.35 9.23
CA GLU A 103 28.52 -1.61 8.16
C GLU A 103 28.04 -2.55 7.04
N GLU A 104 28.86 -3.53 6.62
CA GLU A 104 28.46 -4.53 5.63
C GLU A 104 27.30 -5.40 6.11
N MET A 105 27.31 -5.83 7.37
CA MET A 105 26.21 -6.60 7.96
C MET A 105 24.90 -5.79 7.93
N LEU A 106 24.94 -4.54 8.38
CA LEU A 106 23.78 -3.66 8.39
C LEU A 106 23.31 -3.33 6.95
N LYS A 107 24.24 -3.10 6.01
CA LYS A 107 23.92 -2.91 4.58
C LYS A 107 23.18 -4.11 4.01
N LYS A 108 23.65 -5.34 4.27
CA LYS A 108 23.00 -6.58 3.83
C LYS A 108 21.60 -6.71 4.45
N ALA A 109 21.45 -6.48 5.75
CA ALA A 109 20.15 -6.52 6.43
C ALA A 109 19.14 -5.52 5.82
N VAL A 110 19.58 -4.29 5.56
CA VAL A 110 18.78 -3.24 4.92
C VAL A 110 18.45 -3.56 3.47
N ALA A 111 19.41 -4.06 2.68
CA ALA A 111 19.18 -4.49 1.29
C ALA A 111 18.15 -5.62 1.22
N LEU A 112 18.16 -6.51 2.21
CA LEU A 112 17.16 -7.56 2.38
C LEU A 112 15.81 -7.04 2.88
N LYS A 113 15.69 -5.75 3.20
CA LYS A 113 14.47 -5.11 3.76
C LYS A 113 13.99 -5.78 5.04
N ALA A 114 14.93 -6.20 5.90
CA ALA A 114 14.62 -6.73 7.22
C ALA A 114 14.00 -5.64 8.12
N SER A 115 13.02 -5.99 8.95
CA SER A 115 12.48 -5.08 9.97
C SER A 115 13.26 -5.13 11.27
N ASP A 116 13.84 -6.29 11.59
CA ASP A 116 14.57 -6.53 12.82
C ASP A 116 15.75 -7.46 12.52
N LEU A 117 16.88 -7.24 13.19
CA LEU A 117 18.04 -8.13 13.22
C LEU A 117 18.12 -8.69 14.64
N HIS A 118 18.01 -10.00 14.76
CA HIS A 118 18.07 -10.75 16.01
C HIS A 118 19.46 -11.35 16.16
N ILE A 119 20.03 -11.24 17.35
CA ILE A 119 21.33 -11.80 17.71
C ILE A 119 21.09 -12.68 18.93
N THR A 120 21.28 -13.99 18.78
CA THR A 120 21.32 -14.92 19.91
C THR A 120 22.78 -15.32 20.12
N ARG A 121 23.43 -14.73 21.12
CA ARG A 121 24.81 -15.02 21.49
C ARG A 121 24.83 -16.07 22.60
N ASN A 122 25.24 -17.28 22.25
CA ASN A 122 25.49 -18.39 23.17
C ASN A 122 26.95 -18.37 23.63
N ASP A 123 27.40 -19.38 24.38
CA ASP A 123 28.75 -19.43 24.97
C ASP A 123 29.88 -19.29 23.93
N MET A 124 29.77 -20.03 22.82
CA MET A 124 30.83 -20.12 21.80
C MET A 124 30.51 -19.40 20.50
N VAL A 125 29.23 -19.32 20.13
CA VAL A 125 28.76 -18.77 18.84
C VAL A 125 27.61 -17.80 19.02
N ALA A 126 27.48 -16.88 18.06
CA ALA A 126 26.32 -16.03 17.90
C ALA A 126 25.57 -16.38 16.62
N ASN A 127 24.28 -16.68 16.76
CA ASN A 127 23.35 -16.89 15.66
C ASN A 127 22.64 -15.57 15.35
N ILE A 128 22.77 -15.09 14.11
CA ILE A 128 22.12 -13.87 13.66
C ILE A 128 21.02 -14.22 12.67
N GLU A 129 19.82 -13.70 12.93
CA GLU A 129 18.63 -13.91 12.12
C GLU A 129 18.04 -12.55 11.70
N LEU A 130 17.43 -12.51 10.52
CA LEU A 130 16.73 -11.32 10.03
C LEU A 130 15.24 -11.57 9.99
N ARG A 131 14.45 -10.61 10.48
CA ARG A 131 13.00 -10.63 10.29
C ARG A 131 12.65 -10.01 8.94
N ILE A 132 12.40 -10.85 7.94
CA ILE A 132 12.03 -10.43 6.59
C ILE A 132 10.56 -10.76 6.36
N ASN A 133 9.76 -9.75 5.99
CA ASN A 133 8.30 -9.88 5.80
C ASN A 133 7.55 -10.49 7.01
N GLY A 134 8.11 -10.33 8.22
CA GLY A 134 7.52 -10.85 9.47
C GLY A 134 8.04 -12.23 9.89
N VAL A 135 8.77 -12.94 9.02
CA VAL A 135 9.35 -14.27 9.27
C VAL A 135 10.81 -14.12 9.69
N LEU A 136 11.25 -14.85 10.73
CA LEU A 136 12.67 -14.95 11.07
C LEU A 136 13.36 -15.89 10.09
N CYS A 137 14.45 -15.42 9.51
CA CYS A 137 15.26 -16.16 8.55
C CYS A 137 16.70 -16.20 9.05
N PRO A 138 17.36 -17.37 9.06
CA PRO A 138 18.78 -17.47 9.32
C PRO A 138 19.56 -16.53 8.40
N PHE A 139 20.58 -15.85 8.95
CA PHE A 139 21.36 -14.88 8.18
C PHE A 139 22.86 -15.20 8.21
N ILE A 140 23.48 -15.15 9.39
CA ILE A 140 24.91 -15.49 9.55
C ILE A 140 25.14 -16.09 10.94
N GLN A 141 26.14 -16.96 11.05
CA GLN A 141 26.68 -17.44 12.32
C GLN A 141 28.13 -16.95 12.46
N MET A 142 28.56 -16.62 13.67
CA MET A 142 29.94 -16.20 13.94
C MET A 142 30.40 -16.57 15.34
N LYS A 143 31.71 -16.47 15.61
CA LYS A 143 32.28 -16.63 16.95
C LYS A 143 31.67 -15.61 17.92
N ALA A 144 31.38 -16.04 19.15
CA ALA A 144 30.77 -15.20 20.17
C ALA A 144 31.61 -13.95 20.48
N SER A 145 32.94 -14.09 20.60
CA SER A 145 33.86 -12.95 20.80
C SER A 145 33.75 -11.91 19.69
N ARG A 146 33.66 -12.35 18.43
CA ARG A 146 33.51 -11.48 17.27
C ARG A 146 32.18 -10.73 17.29
N CYS A 147 31.09 -11.40 17.68
CA CYS A 147 29.80 -10.75 17.87
C CYS A 147 29.88 -9.66 18.94
N ASP A 148 30.56 -9.95 20.05
CA ASP A 148 30.70 -9.01 21.16
C ASP A 148 31.49 -7.75 20.76
N GLU A 149 32.54 -7.89 19.95
CA GLU A 149 33.25 -6.74 19.35
C GLU A 149 32.34 -5.86 18.50
N LEU A 150 31.53 -6.47 17.63
CA LEU A 150 30.61 -5.76 16.74
C LEU A 150 29.52 -5.03 17.53
N VAL A 151 28.93 -5.69 18.53
CA VAL A 151 27.91 -5.10 19.39
C VAL A 151 28.52 -4.01 20.27
N PHE A 152 29.74 -4.19 20.77
CA PHE A 152 30.45 -3.16 21.53
C PHE A 152 30.67 -1.90 20.70
N VAL A 153 31.15 -2.02 19.46
CA VAL A 153 31.34 -0.87 18.55
C VAL A 153 30.00 -0.21 18.26
N LEU A 154 28.99 -1.00 17.88
CA LEU A 154 27.64 -0.51 17.60
C LEU A 154 27.05 0.28 18.78
N TYR A 155 27.17 -0.23 20.00
CA TYR A 155 26.55 0.36 21.17
C TYR A 155 27.36 1.54 21.73
N ASN A 156 28.68 1.42 21.85
CA ASN A 156 29.48 2.46 22.51
C ASN A 156 29.89 3.59 21.57
N VAL A 157 30.15 3.29 20.29
CA VAL A 157 30.67 4.25 19.30
C VAL A 157 29.54 4.88 18.50
N GLU A 158 28.60 4.06 18.01
CA GLU A 158 27.58 4.52 17.05
C GLU A 158 26.26 4.99 17.71
N ALA A 159 26.01 4.61 18.96
CA ALA A 159 24.76 4.98 19.63
C ALA A 159 24.66 6.48 19.88
N SER A 160 23.58 7.06 19.37
CA SER A 160 23.24 8.49 19.54
C SER A 160 22.66 8.77 20.92
N THR A 161 21.95 7.80 21.50
CA THR A 161 21.49 7.81 22.90
C THR A 161 21.64 6.40 23.46
N ARG A 162 22.29 6.27 24.62
CA ARG A 162 22.50 4.99 25.33
C ARG A 162 22.42 5.19 26.83
N ASP A 163 22.22 4.09 27.56
CA ASP A 163 22.23 4.09 29.03
C ASP A 163 23.67 4.34 29.55
N THR A 164 24.44 3.27 29.78
CA THR A 164 25.84 3.34 30.25
C THR A 164 26.81 2.84 29.18
N THR A 165 28.02 2.42 29.53
CA THR A 165 28.86 1.60 28.65
C THR A 165 28.19 0.25 28.42
N TRP A 166 28.35 -0.32 27.21
CA TRP A 166 27.81 -1.63 26.88
C TRP A 166 28.27 -2.70 27.86
N ASN A 167 27.30 -3.44 28.41
CA ASN A 167 27.50 -4.55 29.31
C ASN A 167 26.44 -5.61 29.02
N ARG A 168 26.90 -6.77 28.52
CA ARG A 168 26.07 -7.92 28.16
C ARG A 168 25.27 -8.52 29.32
N ASN A 169 25.74 -8.34 30.57
CA ASN A 169 25.19 -8.98 31.77
C ASN A 169 23.99 -8.24 32.38
N ILE A 170 23.62 -7.08 31.82
CA ILE A 170 22.46 -6.30 32.25
C ILE A 170 21.59 -5.95 31.05
N ALA A 171 20.30 -5.73 31.27
CA ALA A 171 19.42 -5.23 30.22
C ALA A 171 19.82 -3.80 29.83
N GLN A 172 19.99 -3.53 28.54
CA GLN A 172 20.28 -2.18 28.06
C GLN A 172 19.57 -1.85 26.76
N ASN A 173 19.35 -0.56 26.53
CA ASN A 173 18.74 -0.04 25.32
C ASN A 173 19.60 1.07 24.72
N ALA A 174 19.58 1.19 23.40
CA ALA A 174 20.20 2.29 22.69
C ALA A 174 19.42 2.68 21.43
N ASN A 175 19.49 3.95 21.06
CA ASN A 175 19.11 4.40 19.71
C ASN A 175 20.36 4.81 18.95
N ILE A 176 20.47 4.30 17.73
CA ILE A 176 21.66 4.44 16.89
C ILE A 176 21.19 5.06 15.57
N LEU A 177 21.66 6.27 15.25
CA LEU A 177 21.44 6.90 13.95
C LEU A 177 22.64 6.59 13.05
N TYR A 178 22.41 5.79 12.01
CA TYR A 178 23.48 5.33 11.12
C TYR A 178 23.11 5.62 9.66
N SER A 179 24.06 6.12 8.87
CA SER A 179 23.85 6.39 7.45
C SER A 179 24.40 5.25 6.60
N LEU A 180 23.54 4.55 5.86
CA LEU A 180 23.91 3.43 5.00
C LEU A 180 23.60 3.79 3.55
N ALA A 181 24.63 3.83 2.71
CA ALA A 181 24.52 4.15 1.28
C ALA A 181 23.74 5.47 0.99
N GLY A 182 24.04 6.51 1.78
CA GLY A 182 23.41 7.83 1.64
C GLY A 182 21.97 7.95 2.17
N LYS A 183 21.44 6.90 2.81
CA LYS A 183 20.15 6.91 3.50
C LYS A 183 20.35 6.76 4.99
N SER A 184 19.70 7.61 5.79
CA SER A 184 19.75 7.49 7.23
C SER A 184 18.79 6.42 7.73
N TYR A 185 19.22 5.67 8.74
CA TYR A 185 18.44 4.68 9.45
C TYR A 185 18.58 4.92 10.94
N ARG A 186 17.50 4.69 11.67
CA ARG A 186 17.48 4.60 13.12
C ARG A 186 17.39 3.14 13.50
N PHE A 187 18.39 2.64 14.20
CA PHE A 187 18.37 1.32 14.81
C PHE A 187 17.98 1.47 16.28
N ARG A 188 16.96 0.74 16.71
CA ARG A 188 16.61 0.63 18.13
C ARG A 188 17.17 -0.69 18.63
N TYR A 189 18.21 -0.59 19.44
CA TYR A 189 18.89 -1.72 20.06
C TYR A 189 18.31 -1.98 21.43
N ALA A 190 18.04 -3.24 21.73
CA ALA A 190 17.71 -3.72 23.07
C ALA A 190 18.30 -5.11 23.25
N HIS A 191 18.93 -5.38 24.39
CA HIS A 191 19.36 -6.73 24.75
C HIS A 191 18.95 -7.11 26.17
N TYR A 192 18.89 -8.42 26.40
CA TYR A 192 18.68 -9.00 27.72
C TYR A 192 19.56 -10.24 27.88
N PRO A 193 20.20 -10.45 29.06
CA PRO A 193 20.97 -11.67 29.35
C PRO A 193 20.08 -12.91 29.27
N ILE A 194 20.59 -13.98 28.68
CA ILE A 194 19.87 -15.28 28.60
C ILE A 194 20.67 -16.36 29.31
N PHE A 195 20.01 -17.50 29.56
CA PHE A 195 20.68 -18.64 30.17
C PHE A 195 21.68 -19.29 29.20
N GLY A 196 22.85 -19.66 29.71
CA GLY A 196 23.92 -20.39 29.02
C GLY A 196 24.82 -21.10 30.03
N GLU A 197 25.87 -21.78 29.56
CA GLU A 197 26.85 -22.41 30.46
C GLU A 197 27.65 -21.35 31.24
N THR A 198 27.84 -20.17 30.63
CA THR A 198 28.45 -18.98 31.21
C THR A 198 27.43 -17.85 31.34
N SER A 199 27.78 -16.82 32.12
CA SER A 199 26.96 -15.61 32.27
C SER A 199 27.01 -14.67 31.05
N ASP A 200 27.79 -15.00 30.02
CA ASP A 200 28.09 -14.09 28.90
C ASP A 200 27.04 -14.14 27.78
N CYS A 201 26.01 -14.98 27.92
CA CYS A 201 24.96 -15.16 26.92
C CYS A 201 23.92 -14.04 26.96
N TYR A 202 23.51 -13.56 25.79
CA TYR A 202 22.44 -12.58 25.66
C TYR A 202 21.69 -12.73 24.33
N HIS A 203 20.45 -12.23 24.33
CA HIS A 203 19.68 -12.03 23.12
C HIS A 203 19.51 -10.52 22.88
N ALA A 204 19.96 -10.05 21.72
CA ALA A 204 19.83 -8.66 21.29
C ALA A 204 18.95 -8.54 20.05
N VAL A 205 18.19 -7.45 19.97
CA VAL A 205 17.35 -7.12 18.82
C VAL A 205 17.67 -5.69 18.37
N LEU A 206 17.99 -5.54 17.10
CA LEU A 206 18.12 -4.25 16.42
C LEU A 206 16.91 -4.07 15.50
N ARG A 207 15.95 -3.23 15.89
CA ARG A 207 14.87 -2.83 14.99
C ARG A 207 15.36 -1.78 14.00
N ILE A 208 15.19 -2.06 12.71
CA ILE A 208 15.66 -1.21 11.60
C ILE A 208 14.53 -0.26 11.18
N ILE A 209 14.74 1.04 11.37
CA ILE A 209 13.76 2.08 11.02
C ILE A 209 14.37 3.02 9.98
N PRO A 210 13.83 3.10 8.76
CA PRO A 210 14.27 4.10 7.80
C PRO A 210 14.04 5.52 8.36
N SER A 211 15.08 6.34 8.37
CA SER A 211 15.05 7.72 8.85
C SER A 211 15.23 8.65 7.66
N GLY A 212 14.16 9.33 7.22
CA GLY A 212 14.25 10.31 6.14
C GLY A 212 12.92 10.95 5.80
N LEU A 213 12.94 12.27 5.61
CA LEU A 213 11.85 13.05 5.04
C LEU A 213 11.98 13.02 3.51
N ASP A 214 11.25 12.14 2.85
CA ASP A 214 11.05 12.29 1.41
C ASP A 214 9.61 12.74 1.15
N ARG A 215 9.44 14.00 0.76
CA ARG A 215 8.13 14.59 0.42
C ARG A 215 7.50 13.88 -0.78
N ALA A 216 8.31 13.27 -1.66
CA ALA A 216 7.84 12.42 -2.76
C ALA A 216 7.31 11.06 -2.29
N SER A 217 7.60 10.68 -1.04
CA SER A 217 7.16 9.42 -0.43
C SER A 217 5.83 9.52 0.32
N VAL A 218 5.33 10.74 0.59
CA VAL A 218 4.07 10.97 1.33
C VAL A 218 2.95 10.19 0.65
N ALA A 219 2.44 9.21 1.37
CA ALA A 219 1.61 8.18 0.82
C ALA A 219 0.20 8.72 0.54
N SER A 220 -0.33 8.44 -0.66
CA SER A 220 -1.78 8.32 -0.81
C SER A 220 -2.26 7.24 0.15
N LEU A 221 -3.47 7.39 0.71
CA LEU A 221 -4.10 6.35 1.54
C LEU A 221 -4.18 5.00 0.80
N ASP A 222 -4.14 5.03 -0.54
CA ASP A 222 -4.06 3.84 -1.40
C ASP A 222 -2.86 2.93 -1.06
N LYS A 223 -1.76 3.47 -0.52
CA LYS A 223 -0.59 2.66 -0.10
C LYS A 223 -0.81 1.88 1.19
N LEU A 224 -1.88 2.15 1.96
CA LEU A 224 -2.24 1.36 3.14
C LEU A 224 -2.62 -0.08 2.76
N GLY A 225 -3.00 -0.33 1.51
CA GLY A 225 -3.36 -1.67 1.03
C GLY A 225 -4.74 -2.14 1.50
N VAL A 226 -5.62 -1.19 1.82
CA VAL A 226 -7.04 -1.41 2.15
C VAL A 226 -7.92 -1.15 0.91
N SER A 227 -9.19 -1.56 0.95
CA SER A 227 -10.12 -1.42 -0.18
C SER A 227 -10.53 0.04 -0.46
N ASP A 228 -11.03 0.33 -1.66
CA ASP A 228 -11.49 1.68 -2.03
C ASP A 228 -12.64 2.17 -1.14
N GLU A 229 -13.53 1.25 -0.74
CA GLU A 229 -14.62 1.52 0.21
C GLU A 229 -14.07 1.94 1.57
N GLU A 230 -13.08 1.19 2.09
CA GLU A 230 -12.40 1.53 3.34
C GLU A 230 -11.66 2.86 3.26
N ILE A 231 -11.02 3.18 2.12
CA ILE A 231 -10.39 4.49 1.91
C ILE A 231 -11.43 5.61 1.95
N SER A 232 -12.62 5.39 1.39
CA SER A 232 -13.72 6.36 1.46
C SER A 232 -14.15 6.61 2.91
N ASP A 233 -14.28 5.54 3.70
CA ASP A 233 -14.62 5.64 5.13
C ASP A 233 -13.52 6.31 5.95
N LEU A 234 -12.25 6.00 5.70
CA LEU A 234 -11.12 6.69 6.33
C LEU A 234 -11.16 8.20 6.03
N LYS A 235 -11.43 8.59 4.78
CA LYS A 235 -11.57 10.00 4.41
C LYS A 235 -12.73 10.68 5.13
N ARG A 236 -13.83 9.95 5.37
CA ARG A 236 -14.96 10.43 6.18
C ARG A 236 -14.55 10.65 7.64
N ILE A 237 -13.85 9.69 8.26
CA ILE A 237 -13.31 9.83 9.62
C ILE A 237 -12.42 11.08 9.73
N LEU A 238 -11.45 11.23 8.83
CA LEU A 238 -10.49 12.33 8.82
C LEU A 238 -11.11 13.70 8.49
N SER A 239 -12.34 13.73 7.99
CA SER A 239 -13.06 14.96 7.68
C SER A 239 -13.80 15.57 8.87
N ASN A 240 -13.93 14.84 9.99
CA ASN A 240 -14.59 15.35 11.20
C ASN A 240 -13.84 16.56 11.76
N PRO A 241 -14.51 17.67 12.14
CA PRO A 241 -13.85 18.89 12.60
C PRO A 241 -13.00 18.67 13.86
N TYR A 242 -13.49 17.83 14.79
CA TYR A 242 -12.81 17.42 16.02
C TYR A 242 -13.13 15.95 16.30
N GLY A 243 -12.57 15.41 17.38
CA GLY A 243 -12.83 14.03 17.80
C GLY A 243 -11.56 13.19 17.90
N ALA A 244 -11.64 12.09 18.64
CA ALA A 244 -10.59 11.10 18.77
C ALA A 244 -10.69 10.06 17.66
N TYR A 245 -9.60 9.87 16.93
CA TYR A 245 -9.37 8.69 16.11
C TYR A 245 -8.38 7.77 16.82
N ILE A 246 -8.90 6.67 17.39
CA ILE A 246 -8.13 5.70 18.16
C ILE A 246 -7.83 4.46 17.32
N ILE A 247 -6.55 4.10 17.22
CA ILE A 247 -6.07 2.92 16.49
C ILE A 247 -5.54 1.89 17.47
N ALA A 248 -6.01 0.65 17.36
CA ALA A 248 -5.56 -0.45 18.17
C ALA A 248 -5.06 -1.65 17.39
N GLY A 249 -4.33 -2.49 18.11
CA GLY A 249 -3.79 -3.75 17.65
C GLY A 249 -2.57 -4.14 18.48
N THR A 250 -2.13 -5.38 18.30
CA THR A 250 -0.95 -5.92 18.99
C THR A 250 0.35 -5.26 18.51
N THR A 251 1.46 -5.60 19.15
CA THR A 251 2.79 -5.15 18.71
C THR A 251 3.05 -5.62 17.28
N GLY A 252 3.60 -4.75 16.43
CA GLY A 252 3.87 -5.07 15.04
C GLY A 252 2.66 -5.06 14.09
N SER A 253 1.48 -4.61 14.55
CA SER A 253 0.29 -4.49 13.68
C SER A 253 0.33 -3.28 12.73
N GLY A 254 1.39 -2.47 12.76
CA GLY A 254 1.59 -1.32 11.88
C GLY A 254 0.90 -0.02 12.31
N LYS A 255 0.53 0.14 13.59
CA LYS A 255 -0.25 1.30 14.10
C LYS A 255 0.41 2.63 13.77
N SER A 256 1.68 2.79 14.13
CA SER A 256 2.44 4.03 13.90
C SER A 256 2.60 4.33 12.41
N THR A 257 2.75 3.30 11.58
CA THR A 257 2.79 3.46 10.11
C THR A 257 1.44 3.95 9.58
N THR A 258 0.33 3.36 10.01
CA THR A 258 -1.02 3.83 9.64
C THR A 258 -1.23 5.27 10.09
N LEU A 259 -0.91 5.56 11.36
CA LEU A 259 -1.08 6.87 11.98
C LEU A 259 -0.28 7.95 11.25
N LYS A 260 1.00 7.67 10.91
CA LYS A 260 1.83 8.55 10.07
C LYS A 260 1.10 8.88 8.77
N ASN A 261 0.65 7.86 8.02
CA ASN A 261 0.01 8.07 6.72
C ASN A 261 -1.30 8.88 6.84
N LEU A 262 -2.09 8.64 7.90
CA LEU A 262 -3.33 9.39 8.16
C LEU A 262 -3.04 10.87 8.50
N MET A 263 -2.04 11.13 9.37
CA MET A 263 -1.64 12.49 9.72
C MET A 263 -1.08 13.25 8.51
N GLU A 264 -0.18 12.65 7.75
CA GLU A 264 0.38 13.27 6.54
C GLU A 264 -0.72 13.55 5.50
N TRP A 265 -1.65 12.62 5.32
CA TRP A 265 -2.80 12.83 4.46
C TRP A 265 -3.64 14.02 4.93
N MET A 266 -3.92 14.13 6.23
CA MET A 266 -4.74 15.20 6.79
C MET A 266 -4.04 16.55 6.69
N GLN A 267 -2.74 16.61 6.98
CA GLN A 267 -1.94 17.82 6.85
C GLN A 267 -1.97 18.35 5.42
N ILE A 268 -1.86 17.46 4.42
CA ILE A 268 -1.90 17.84 3.00
C ILE A 268 -3.33 18.16 2.52
N ASN A 269 -4.29 17.30 2.80
CA ASN A 269 -5.59 17.32 2.10
C ASN A 269 -6.66 18.17 2.79
N ARG A 270 -6.55 18.33 4.12
CA ARG A 270 -7.48 19.09 4.94
C ARG A 270 -6.90 20.45 5.31
N TYR A 271 -5.65 20.48 5.77
CA TYR A 271 -5.00 21.69 6.27
C TYR A 271 -4.08 22.38 5.26
N ASP A 272 -3.92 21.83 4.05
CA ASP A 272 -3.13 22.46 2.97
C ASP A 272 -1.70 22.82 3.43
N ASN A 273 -1.10 21.94 4.22
CA ASN A 273 0.22 22.06 4.86
C ASN A 273 0.37 23.21 5.87
N ARG A 274 -0.73 23.81 6.32
CA ARG A 274 -0.73 24.95 7.24
C ARG A 274 -1.22 24.60 8.64
N GLY A 275 -1.59 23.35 8.90
CA GLY A 275 -2.10 22.93 10.19
C GLY A 275 -1.00 22.82 11.24
N CYS A 276 -1.30 23.22 12.47
CA CYS A 276 -0.45 23.02 13.63
C CYS A 276 -0.60 21.58 14.14
N PHE A 277 0.26 20.67 13.66
CA PHE A 277 0.24 19.26 14.03
C PHE A 277 1.31 19.00 15.09
N LEU A 278 0.89 18.62 16.30
CA LEU A 278 1.80 18.33 17.41
C LEU A 278 1.74 16.84 17.76
N THR A 279 2.89 16.25 18.08
CA THR A 279 2.95 14.86 18.57
C THR A 279 3.67 14.76 19.90
N VAL A 280 3.19 13.83 20.73
CA VAL A 280 3.82 13.41 21.99
C VAL A 280 4.04 11.90 21.88
N GLU A 281 5.31 11.48 21.79
CA GLU A 281 5.71 10.09 21.51
C GLU A 281 6.76 9.60 22.52
N ASP A 282 6.91 8.29 22.68
CA ASP A 282 7.94 7.71 23.56
C ASP A 282 8.63 6.50 22.90
N PRO A 283 9.73 6.73 22.15
CA PRO A 283 10.17 7.95 21.50
C PRO A 283 9.54 8.10 20.11
N VAL A 284 9.86 9.19 19.41
CA VAL A 284 9.47 9.40 18.01
C VAL A 284 9.90 8.23 17.11
N GLU A 285 8.95 7.56 16.44
CA GLU A 285 9.27 6.40 15.59
C GLU A 285 9.63 6.77 14.16
N TYR A 286 8.83 7.64 13.54
CA TYR A 286 9.01 8.11 12.18
C TYR A 286 8.97 9.63 12.16
N GLN A 287 9.69 10.25 11.22
CA GLN A 287 9.42 11.64 10.89
C GLN A 287 8.09 11.73 10.15
N ILE A 288 7.14 12.48 10.71
CA ILE A 288 5.81 12.73 10.13
C ILE A 288 5.86 14.08 9.43
N TYR A 289 5.62 14.07 8.11
CA TYR A 289 5.69 15.29 7.32
C TYR A 289 4.69 16.35 7.83
N GLY A 290 5.22 17.53 8.15
CA GLY A 290 4.43 18.69 8.60
C GLY A 290 3.98 18.64 10.07
N ALA A 291 4.44 17.66 10.86
CA ALA A 291 4.20 17.60 12.29
C ALA A 291 5.43 18.04 13.10
N THR A 292 5.20 18.74 14.22
CA THR A 292 6.22 19.03 15.22
C THR A 292 6.18 17.95 16.29
N GLN A 293 7.22 17.11 16.31
CA GLN A 293 7.23 15.89 17.12
C GLN A 293 8.06 16.06 18.38
N SER A 294 7.50 15.65 19.53
CA SER A 294 8.17 15.72 20.83
C SER A 294 8.25 14.32 21.45
N SER A 295 9.45 13.94 21.89
CA SER A 295 9.61 12.75 22.73
C SER A 295 9.32 13.09 24.19
N VAL A 296 8.72 12.17 24.93
CA VAL A 296 8.56 12.27 26.38
C VAL A 296 9.93 12.16 27.04
N LEU A 297 10.18 13.00 28.07
CA LEU A 297 11.41 12.97 28.86
C LEU A 297 11.25 11.98 30.02
N SER A 298 12.18 11.03 30.12
CA SER A 298 12.25 10.00 31.17
C SER A 298 12.75 10.60 32.49
N GLY A 299 11.90 11.36 33.18
CA GLY A 299 12.30 12.07 34.42
C GLY A 299 11.37 11.88 35.60
N GLU A 300 10.05 11.94 35.41
CA GLU A 300 9.06 11.87 36.50
C GLU A 300 7.75 11.22 36.03
N SER A 301 7.01 10.58 36.94
CA SER A 301 5.70 10.01 36.67
C SER A 301 4.75 11.08 36.08
N GLY A 302 4.25 10.85 34.85
CA GLY A 302 3.32 11.76 34.18
C GLY A 302 3.85 12.51 32.94
N GLY A 303 4.97 12.07 32.36
CA GLY A 303 5.58 12.70 31.18
C GLY A 303 4.62 12.90 29.98
N PHE A 304 3.73 11.94 29.68
CA PHE A 304 2.71 12.11 28.64
C PHE A 304 1.66 13.17 29.03
N HIS A 305 1.17 13.17 30.27
CA HIS A 305 0.18 14.13 30.74
C HIS A 305 0.69 15.58 30.69
N SER A 306 1.91 15.84 31.16
CA SER A 306 2.51 17.17 31.12
C SER A 306 2.75 17.62 29.67
N ALA A 307 3.22 16.72 28.80
CA ALA A 307 3.44 17.00 27.39
C ALA A 307 2.13 17.28 26.63
N ILE A 308 1.04 16.54 26.92
CA ILE A 308 -0.29 16.80 26.35
C ILE A 308 -0.78 18.20 26.75
N LYS A 309 -0.74 18.54 28.04
CA LYS A 309 -1.16 19.87 28.53
C LYS A 309 -0.34 21.00 27.93
N SER A 310 0.97 20.81 27.80
CA SER A 310 1.86 21.78 27.14
C SER A 310 1.49 21.95 25.66
N SER A 311 1.19 20.84 24.97
CA SER A 311 0.80 20.86 23.56
C SER A 311 -0.48 21.65 23.33
N LEU A 312 -1.48 21.54 24.21
CA LEU A 312 -2.74 22.30 24.10
C LEU A 312 -2.56 23.82 24.23
N ARG A 313 -1.49 24.30 24.87
CA ARG A 313 -1.18 25.74 24.96
C ARG A 313 -0.48 26.28 23.71
N ARG A 314 -0.13 25.41 22.77
CA ARG A 314 0.56 25.74 21.52
C ARG A 314 -0.39 25.79 20.32
N ASP A 315 -1.69 25.90 20.59
CA ASP A 315 -2.76 26.03 19.59
C ASP A 315 -2.70 24.92 18.50
N PRO A 316 -2.75 23.63 18.87
CA PRO A 316 -2.68 22.54 17.90
C PRO A 316 -4.01 22.39 17.17
N ASP A 317 -3.99 22.36 15.84
CA ASP A 317 -5.15 21.88 15.06
C ASP A 317 -5.38 20.38 15.27
N VAL A 318 -4.26 19.65 15.42
CA VAL A 318 -4.22 18.19 15.52
C VAL A 318 -3.19 17.79 16.56
N LEU A 319 -3.64 17.00 17.54
CA LEU A 319 -2.78 16.43 18.57
C LEU A 319 -2.67 14.93 18.38
N MET A 320 -1.46 14.41 18.28
CA MET A 320 -1.21 12.96 18.32
C MET A 320 -0.49 12.57 19.60
N VAL A 321 -1.06 11.60 20.31
CA VAL A 321 -0.45 10.99 21.48
C VAL A 321 -0.08 9.55 21.11
N GLY A 322 1.21 9.23 21.06
CA GLY A 322 1.73 7.97 20.54
C GLY A 322 0.98 6.75 21.08
N GLU A 323 0.75 6.73 22.39
CA GLU A 323 -0.15 5.78 23.04
C GLU A 323 -0.67 6.31 24.36
N ILE A 324 -1.84 5.84 24.79
CA ILE A 324 -2.37 6.07 26.14
C ILE A 324 -2.25 4.78 26.96
N ARG A 325 -1.48 4.83 28.05
CA ARG A 325 -1.21 3.68 28.94
C ARG A 325 -1.89 3.79 30.29
N ASP A 326 -2.14 5.01 30.75
CA ASP A 326 -2.64 5.32 32.08
C ASP A 326 -3.84 6.29 32.04
N ASN A 327 -4.48 6.41 33.19
CA ASN A 327 -5.69 7.19 33.36
C ASN A 327 -5.48 8.70 33.23
N ILE A 328 -4.34 9.20 33.71
CA ILE A 328 -4.05 10.64 33.72
C ILE A 328 -3.87 11.14 32.28
N SER A 329 -3.08 10.43 31.47
CA SER A 329 -2.91 10.74 30.06
C SER A 329 -4.18 10.54 29.23
N SER A 330 -4.99 9.53 29.56
CA SER A 330 -6.27 9.29 28.91
C SER A 330 -7.28 10.41 29.16
N ASN A 331 -7.38 10.89 30.40
CA ASN A 331 -8.23 12.04 30.74
C ASN A 331 -7.73 13.36 30.13
N ALA A 332 -6.42 13.54 30.00
CA ALA A 332 -5.86 14.69 29.30
C ALA A 332 -6.23 14.70 27.80
N LEU A 333 -6.19 13.52 27.15
CA LEU A 333 -6.63 13.35 25.78
C LEU A 333 -8.14 13.63 25.64
N ALA A 334 -8.96 13.11 26.56
CA ALA A 334 -10.40 13.36 26.56
C ALA A 334 -10.71 14.87 26.67
N GLY A 335 -10.02 15.59 27.55
CA GLY A 335 -10.16 17.04 27.66
C GLY A 335 -9.75 17.79 26.39
N ALA A 336 -8.73 17.32 25.67
CA ALA A 336 -8.34 17.89 24.38
C ALA A 336 -9.44 17.74 23.32
N VAL A 337 -10.11 16.58 23.29
CA VAL A 337 -11.21 16.30 22.37
C VAL A 337 -12.44 17.15 22.71
N GLU A 338 -12.80 17.24 23.99
CA GLU A 338 -13.93 18.05 24.49
C GLU A 338 -13.74 19.54 24.20
N SER A 339 -12.50 20.02 24.19
CA SER A 339 -12.18 21.39 23.81
C SER A 339 -12.13 21.62 22.28
N GLY A 340 -12.56 20.64 21.47
CA GLY A 340 -12.73 20.79 20.02
C GLY A 340 -11.49 20.46 19.18
N HIS A 341 -10.49 19.74 19.71
CA HIS A 341 -9.34 19.31 18.91
C HIS A 341 -9.58 17.96 18.23
N TYR A 342 -8.92 17.75 17.08
CA TYR A 342 -8.82 16.43 16.48
C TYR A 342 -7.63 15.70 17.07
N CYS A 343 -7.87 14.53 17.67
CA CYS A 343 -6.84 13.79 18.36
C CYS A 343 -6.60 12.40 17.74
N PHE A 344 -5.32 12.02 17.59
CA PHE A 344 -4.93 10.64 17.28
C PHE A 344 -4.32 9.98 18.50
N THR A 345 -4.61 8.71 18.72
CA THR A 345 -3.84 7.91 19.67
C THR A 345 -3.84 6.44 19.32
N THR A 346 -2.99 5.67 20.01
CA THR A 346 -2.99 4.22 19.94
C THR A 346 -3.23 3.55 21.28
N VAL A 347 -3.85 2.38 21.24
CA VAL A 347 -4.04 1.51 22.41
C VAL A 347 -3.82 0.04 22.04
N HIS A 348 -3.60 -0.80 23.05
CA HIS A 348 -3.55 -2.23 22.87
C HIS A 348 -4.93 -2.85 23.16
N ALA A 349 -5.62 -3.26 22.10
CA ALA A 349 -6.90 -3.96 22.14
C ALA A 349 -7.01 -4.90 20.92
N GLY A 350 -7.80 -5.97 21.06
CA GLY A 350 -7.91 -7.03 20.04
C GLY A 350 -9.04 -6.82 19.03
N ASN A 351 -10.10 -6.12 19.44
CA ASN A 351 -11.29 -5.83 18.64
C ASN A 351 -11.99 -4.55 19.11
N ILE A 352 -12.98 -4.07 18.35
CA ILE A 352 -13.72 -2.81 18.62
C ILE A 352 -14.36 -2.77 20.02
N VAL A 353 -14.86 -3.90 20.52
CA VAL A 353 -15.51 -3.94 21.85
C VAL A 353 -14.47 -3.81 22.96
N SER A 354 -13.40 -4.62 22.88
CA SER A 354 -12.29 -4.56 23.83
C SER A 354 -11.57 -3.21 23.81
N LEU A 355 -11.58 -2.52 22.66
CA LEU A 355 -11.09 -1.15 22.53
C LEU A 355 -11.92 -0.19 23.39
N LEU A 356 -13.24 -0.21 23.26
CA LEU A 356 -14.15 0.62 24.07
C LEU A 356 -14.00 0.32 25.57
N GLN A 357 -13.94 -0.97 25.93
CA GLN A 357 -13.69 -1.40 27.30
C GLN A 357 -12.33 -0.92 27.82
N ARG A 358 -11.29 -0.94 26.97
CA ARG A 358 -9.96 -0.44 27.33
C ARG A 358 -9.98 1.06 27.57
N LEU A 359 -10.67 1.84 26.74
CA LEU A 359 -10.82 3.29 26.95
C LEU A 359 -11.57 3.59 28.26
N SER A 360 -12.61 2.81 28.56
CA SER A 360 -13.33 2.91 29.84
C SER A 360 -12.46 2.55 31.04
N ALA A 361 -11.67 1.47 30.95
CA ALA A 361 -10.72 1.06 31.99
C ALA A 361 -9.58 2.08 32.18
N LEU A 362 -9.20 2.80 31.12
CA LEU A 362 -8.27 3.93 31.18
C LEU A 362 -8.93 5.21 31.70
N GLY A 363 -10.21 5.19 32.09
CA GLY A 363 -10.86 6.32 32.76
C GLY A 363 -11.57 7.31 31.84
N ILE A 364 -11.72 7.02 30.54
CA ILE A 364 -12.66 7.78 29.69
C ILE A 364 -14.06 7.24 29.97
N THR A 365 -14.90 8.07 30.58
CA THR A 365 -16.24 7.68 31.02
C THR A 365 -17.19 7.45 29.83
N SER A 366 -18.24 6.65 30.01
CA SER A 366 -19.17 6.29 28.95
C SER A 366 -19.98 7.47 28.42
N ASP A 367 -20.28 8.47 29.26
CA ASP A 367 -20.90 9.73 28.86
C ASP A 367 -20.03 10.48 27.82
N LYS A 368 -18.70 10.54 28.04
CA LYS A 368 -17.76 11.12 27.07
C LYS A 368 -17.70 10.30 25.78
N LEU A 369 -17.52 8.99 25.87
CA LEU A 369 -17.45 8.10 24.70
C LEU A 369 -18.74 8.12 23.87
N SER A 370 -19.89 8.31 24.50
CA SER A 370 -21.21 8.40 23.84
C SER A 370 -21.56 9.80 23.31
N THR A 371 -20.73 10.80 23.59
CA THR A 371 -20.96 12.17 23.11
C THR A 371 -20.80 12.22 21.59
N PRO A 372 -21.82 12.68 20.83
CA PRO A 372 -21.72 12.80 19.38
C PRO A 372 -20.50 13.63 18.96
N GLY A 373 -19.64 13.05 18.11
CA GLY A 373 -18.42 13.70 17.63
C GLY A 373 -17.19 13.52 18.54
N PHE A 374 -17.33 13.02 19.78
CA PHE A 374 -16.16 12.70 20.61
C PHE A 374 -15.29 11.62 19.96
N ILE A 375 -15.92 10.59 19.40
CA ILE A 375 -15.24 9.54 18.62
C ILE A 375 -15.35 9.88 17.14
N ALA A 376 -14.24 10.30 16.52
CA ALA A 376 -14.17 10.47 15.07
C ALA A 376 -14.11 9.10 14.36
N GLY A 377 -13.43 8.13 14.97
CA GLY A 377 -13.36 6.76 14.47
C GLY A 377 -12.63 5.84 15.45
N LEU A 378 -13.01 4.56 15.45
CA LEU A 378 -12.32 3.50 16.17
C LEU A 378 -11.82 2.48 15.16
N GLN A 379 -10.57 2.06 15.28
CA GLN A 379 -9.97 1.10 14.38
C GLN A 379 -9.18 0.04 15.16
N CYS A 380 -9.39 -1.22 14.84
CA CYS A 380 -8.50 -2.32 15.20
C CYS A 380 -7.83 -2.85 13.94
N GLN A 381 -6.52 -3.08 13.97
CA GLN A 381 -5.78 -3.47 12.78
C GLN A 381 -4.75 -4.58 13.01
N LYS A 382 -4.43 -5.29 11.92
CA LYS A 382 -3.41 -6.34 11.86
C LYS A 382 -2.71 -6.34 10.51
N LEU A 383 -1.43 -6.71 10.49
CA LEU A 383 -0.71 -7.02 9.26
C LEU A 383 -0.76 -8.53 9.01
N ILE A 384 -1.31 -8.92 7.86
CA ILE A 384 -1.40 -10.33 7.44
C ILE A 384 -0.33 -10.64 6.38
N PRO A 385 0.26 -11.84 6.38
CA PRO A 385 1.24 -12.24 5.37
C PRO A 385 0.55 -12.50 4.03
N VAL A 386 1.18 -12.03 2.95
CA VAL A 386 0.72 -12.24 1.58
C VAL A 386 1.60 -13.28 0.91
N LEU A 387 1.01 -14.35 0.39
CA LEU A 387 1.68 -15.41 -0.33
C LEU A 387 2.47 -14.86 -1.53
N CYS A 388 3.63 -15.44 -1.80
CA CYS A 388 4.37 -15.13 -3.01
C CYS A 388 3.56 -15.56 -4.24
N PRO A 389 3.28 -14.66 -5.20
CA PRO A 389 2.50 -15.01 -6.39
C PRO A 389 3.23 -15.96 -7.33
N GLN A 390 4.56 -16.07 -7.23
CA GLN A 390 5.38 -16.90 -8.12
C GLN A 390 5.53 -18.34 -7.64
N CYS A 391 5.49 -18.60 -6.33
CA CYS A 391 5.81 -19.92 -5.79
C CYS A 391 4.73 -20.53 -4.90
N LYS A 392 3.60 -19.85 -4.64
CA LYS A 392 2.51 -20.43 -3.84
C LYS A 392 2.01 -21.76 -4.41
N THR A 393 1.67 -22.69 -3.54
CA THR A 393 1.22 -24.04 -3.92
C THR A 393 -0.29 -24.17 -3.71
N SER A 394 -0.97 -24.93 -4.57
CA SER A 394 -2.39 -25.26 -4.38
C SER A 394 -2.55 -26.30 -3.28
N LEU A 395 -3.39 -26.03 -2.28
CA LEU A 395 -3.69 -26.97 -1.19
C LEU A 395 -4.89 -27.84 -1.52
N ARG A 396 -6.09 -27.24 -1.55
CA ARG A 396 -7.35 -27.92 -1.80
C ARG A 396 -8.39 -26.95 -2.33
N THR A 397 -9.40 -27.48 -3.01
CA THR A 397 -10.59 -26.71 -3.36
C THR A 397 -11.62 -26.82 -2.25
N THR A 398 -12.18 -25.69 -1.82
CA THR A 398 -13.33 -25.67 -0.90
C THR A 398 -14.55 -25.10 -1.62
N ALA A 399 -15.73 -25.64 -1.32
CA ALA A 399 -16.99 -25.16 -1.87
C ALA A 399 -17.76 -24.38 -0.79
N ILE A 400 -17.96 -23.08 -0.97
CA ILE A 400 -18.78 -22.26 -0.06
C ILE A 400 -20.02 -21.80 -0.80
N LYS A 401 -21.19 -22.32 -0.42
CA LYS A 401 -22.40 -22.07 -1.22
C LYS A 401 -22.50 -22.82 -2.56
N GLY A 402 -21.62 -23.76 -2.86
CA GLY A 402 -21.41 -24.23 -4.24
C GLY A 402 -20.43 -23.40 -5.09
N ARG A 403 -19.73 -22.41 -4.52
CA ARG A 403 -18.59 -21.76 -5.21
C ARG A 403 -17.30 -22.45 -4.84
N GLU A 404 -16.57 -22.90 -5.84
CA GLU A 404 -15.24 -23.47 -5.65
C GLU A 404 -14.19 -22.36 -5.48
N PHE A 405 -13.47 -22.44 -4.39
CA PHE A 405 -12.32 -21.60 -4.10
C PHE A 405 -11.10 -22.50 -3.98
N GLN A 406 -10.11 -22.25 -4.83
CA GLN A 406 -8.80 -22.88 -4.68
C GLN A 406 -8.08 -22.22 -3.50
N LEU A 407 -7.85 -23.01 -2.45
CA LEU A 407 -7.02 -22.60 -1.32
C LEU A 407 -5.55 -22.84 -1.65
N TYR A 408 -4.70 -21.98 -1.13
CA TYR A 408 -3.26 -22.00 -1.38
C TYR A 408 -2.48 -22.09 -0.07
N GLU A 409 -1.29 -22.65 -0.18
CA GLU A 409 -0.28 -22.72 0.87
C GLU A 409 0.99 -21.96 0.50
N LYS A 410 1.75 -21.68 1.55
CA LYS A 410 3.11 -21.16 1.42
C LYS A 410 4.00 -22.30 0.94
N ASN A 411 4.77 -22.07 -0.12
CA ASN A 411 5.90 -22.93 -0.44
C ASN A 411 6.99 -22.75 0.63
N ALA A 412 7.35 -23.86 1.28
CA ALA A 412 8.31 -23.89 2.38
C ALA A 412 9.71 -23.40 1.96
N GLU A 413 10.17 -23.76 0.76
CA GLU A 413 11.47 -23.38 0.20
C GLU A 413 11.47 -21.95 -0.37
N GLY A 414 10.28 -21.43 -0.68
CA GLY A 414 10.10 -20.15 -1.35
C GLY A 414 10.76 -20.10 -2.73
N CYS A 415 11.07 -18.90 -3.21
CA CYS A 415 11.77 -18.66 -4.47
C CYS A 415 12.61 -17.38 -4.39
N PRO A 416 13.50 -17.11 -5.36
CA PRO A 416 14.33 -15.90 -5.35
C PRO A 416 13.52 -14.60 -5.24
N ALA A 417 12.33 -14.51 -5.85
CA ALA A 417 11.51 -13.30 -5.79
C ALA A 417 10.94 -12.99 -4.40
N CYS A 418 10.66 -14.01 -3.58
CA CYS A 418 10.28 -13.83 -2.19
C CYS A 418 11.44 -14.02 -1.21
N LYS A 419 12.69 -14.07 -1.72
CA LYS A 419 13.89 -14.29 -0.91
C LYS A 419 13.80 -15.58 -0.09
N HIS A 420 13.30 -16.65 -0.72
CA HIS A 420 13.15 -17.98 -0.10
C HIS A 420 12.24 -18.01 1.14
N THR A 421 11.36 -17.01 1.31
CA THR A 421 10.43 -16.96 2.46
C THR A 421 9.04 -17.54 2.18
N GLY A 422 8.69 -17.75 0.91
CA GLY A 422 7.33 -18.08 0.46
C GLY A 422 6.29 -16.95 0.62
N ILE A 423 6.68 -15.80 1.21
CA ILE A 423 5.83 -14.65 1.50
C ILE A 423 6.31 -13.44 0.69
N GLY A 424 5.43 -12.90 -0.15
CA GLY A 424 5.73 -11.74 -1.00
C GLY A 424 5.67 -10.39 -0.27
N GLY A 425 5.01 -10.33 0.89
CA GLY A 425 4.88 -9.11 1.68
C GLY A 425 3.84 -9.22 2.78
N ARG A 426 3.38 -8.06 3.28
CA ARG A 426 2.32 -7.95 4.29
C ARG A 426 1.25 -6.97 3.83
N GLN A 427 0.01 -7.22 4.23
CA GLN A 427 -1.13 -6.36 3.94
C GLN A 427 -1.83 -5.93 5.24
N LEU A 428 -2.26 -4.68 5.31
CA LEU A 428 -3.11 -4.19 6.38
C LEU A 428 -4.53 -4.73 6.23
N VAL A 429 -5.05 -5.28 7.31
CA VAL A 429 -6.48 -5.57 7.47
C VAL A 429 -6.95 -4.87 8.73
N MET A 430 -8.11 -4.21 8.63
CA MET A 430 -8.68 -3.46 9.74
C MET A 430 -10.16 -3.70 9.89
N GLU A 431 -10.63 -3.73 11.11
CA GLU A 431 -12.03 -3.50 11.45
C GLU A 431 -12.14 -2.11 12.08
N TYR A 432 -13.26 -1.43 11.87
CA TYR A 432 -13.45 -0.07 12.33
C TYR A 432 -14.92 0.21 12.61
N LEU A 433 -15.18 1.18 13.48
CA LEU A 433 -16.52 1.62 13.88
C LEU A 433 -16.59 3.15 13.76
N LEU A 434 -17.63 3.62 13.06
CA LEU A 434 -18.08 5.00 13.06
C LEU A 434 -19.40 5.03 13.85
N PRO A 435 -19.37 5.49 15.12
CA PRO A 435 -20.55 5.47 15.96
C PRO A 435 -21.67 6.33 15.36
N VAL A 436 -22.87 5.76 15.24
CA VAL A 436 -24.10 6.52 15.02
C VAL A 436 -24.99 6.40 16.25
N TYR A 437 -26.20 6.98 16.23
CA TYR A 437 -27.06 7.11 17.41
C TYR A 437 -27.28 5.79 18.17
N ASP A 438 -27.50 4.67 17.46
CA ASP A 438 -27.75 3.37 18.09
C ASP A 438 -26.52 2.83 18.85
N GLU A 439 -25.31 2.96 18.30
CA GLU A 439 -24.10 2.58 19.03
C GLU A 439 -23.79 3.56 20.16
N LEU A 440 -24.01 4.87 19.96
CA LEU A 440 -23.79 5.87 21.01
C LEU A 440 -24.71 5.64 22.20
N GLU A 441 -25.99 5.33 21.98
CA GLU A 441 -26.93 4.93 23.03
C GLU A 441 -26.42 3.69 23.78
N ALA A 442 -26.02 2.65 23.05
CA ALA A 442 -25.51 1.43 23.65
C ALA A 442 -24.19 1.64 24.42
N ILE A 443 -23.32 2.56 23.97
CA ILE A 443 -22.10 2.97 24.67
C ILE A 443 -22.46 3.71 25.96
N ALA A 444 -23.43 4.63 25.93
CA ALA A 444 -23.88 5.39 27.10
C ALA A 444 -24.37 4.46 28.21
N GLU A 445 -25.14 3.42 27.84
CA GLU A 445 -25.65 2.38 28.73
C GLU A 445 -24.61 1.30 29.08
N GLN A 446 -23.39 1.37 28.54
CA GLN A 446 -22.34 0.36 28.67
C GLN A 446 -22.77 -1.06 28.23
N LYS A 447 -23.73 -1.16 27.30
CA LYS A 447 -24.18 -2.42 26.72
C LYS A 447 -23.23 -2.85 25.58
N TRP A 448 -22.02 -3.24 25.93
CA TRP A 448 -20.94 -3.57 24.98
C TRP A 448 -21.32 -4.62 23.93
N LEU A 449 -22.10 -5.64 24.31
CA LEU A 449 -22.60 -6.64 23.38
C LEU A 449 -23.62 -6.05 22.40
N LYS A 450 -24.49 -5.13 22.85
CA LYS A 450 -25.41 -4.39 21.96
C LYS A 450 -24.62 -3.59 20.93
N VAL A 451 -23.57 -2.87 21.36
CA VAL A 451 -22.65 -2.15 20.45
C VAL A 451 -22.11 -3.10 19.37
N TYR A 452 -21.59 -4.26 19.78
CA TYR A 452 -21.08 -5.27 18.84
C TYR A 452 -22.15 -5.72 17.85
N THR A 453 -23.34 -6.10 18.32
CA THR A 453 -24.40 -6.63 17.44
C THR A 453 -24.91 -5.59 16.45
N VAL A 454 -25.09 -4.34 16.88
CA VAL A 454 -25.50 -3.21 16.00
C VAL A 454 -24.42 -2.94 14.96
N TRP A 455 -23.15 -2.88 15.38
CA TRP A 455 -22.04 -2.71 14.46
C TRP A 455 -21.93 -3.87 13.45
N ARG A 456 -22.06 -5.12 13.90
CA ARG A 456 -22.04 -6.32 13.03
C ARG A 456 -23.19 -6.30 12.03
N ALA A 457 -24.36 -5.79 12.38
CA ALA A 457 -25.50 -5.70 11.48
C ALA A 457 -25.22 -4.78 10.27
N LYS A 458 -24.34 -3.78 10.41
CA LYS A 458 -23.95 -2.88 9.30
C LYS A 458 -23.40 -3.64 8.09
N ARG A 459 -22.68 -4.76 8.29
CA ARG A 459 -22.04 -5.54 7.21
C ARG A 459 -22.99 -6.02 6.11
N LEU A 460 -24.26 -6.21 6.47
CA LEU A 460 -25.33 -6.67 5.58
C LEU A 460 -25.77 -5.59 4.59
N LYS A 461 -25.60 -4.31 4.96
CA LYS A 461 -25.94 -3.15 4.12
C LYS A 461 -24.77 -2.68 3.26
N GLN A 462 -23.54 -3.06 3.61
CA GLN A 462 -22.33 -2.65 2.92
C GLN A 462 -22.14 -3.35 1.57
N THR A 463 -21.46 -2.72 0.62
CA THR A 463 -21.23 -3.26 -0.74
C THR A 463 -19.89 -4.00 -0.88
N GLY A 464 -18.94 -3.70 0.01
CA GLY A 464 -17.62 -4.31 0.11
C GLY A 464 -17.37 -4.85 1.51
N LEU A 465 -16.12 -5.19 1.80
CA LEU A 465 -15.70 -5.62 3.13
C LEU A 465 -15.31 -4.39 3.98
N SER A 466 -16.26 -3.47 4.18
CA SER A 466 -16.09 -2.18 4.88
C SER A 466 -16.46 -2.30 6.37
N GLU A 467 -17.22 -1.34 6.92
CA GLU A 467 -17.64 -1.30 8.33
C GLU A 467 -18.54 -2.52 8.69
N GLY A 468 -18.40 -3.04 9.91
CA GLY A 468 -19.19 -4.18 10.40
C GLY A 468 -18.56 -5.55 10.12
N PHE A 469 -17.50 -5.61 9.31
CA PHE A 469 -16.69 -6.82 9.10
C PHE A 469 -15.50 -6.86 10.07
N GLU A 470 -15.28 -8.03 10.66
CA GLU A 470 -14.16 -8.30 11.55
C GLU A 470 -12.87 -8.56 10.78
N ILE A 471 -11.72 -8.40 11.44
CA ILE A 471 -10.40 -8.71 10.86
C ILE A 471 -10.36 -10.15 10.33
N LYS A 472 -10.97 -11.10 11.04
CA LYS A 472 -11.00 -12.53 10.66
C LYS A 472 -11.71 -12.74 9.30
N GLU A 473 -12.83 -12.06 9.07
CA GLU A 473 -13.63 -12.19 7.84
C GLU A 473 -12.93 -11.57 6.64
N LYS A 474 -12.35 -10.38 6.83
CA LYS A 474 -11.57 -9.71 5.80
C LYS A 474 -10.33 -10.51 5.42
N THR A 475 -9.69 -11.14 6.40
CA THR A 475 -8.55 -12.04 6.16
C THR A 475 -8.99 -13.30 5.43
N MET A 476 -10.13 -13.90 5.80
CA MET A 476 -10.70 -15.05 5.09
C MET A 476 -11.02 -14.71 3.63
N ALA A 477 -11.55 -13.53 3.34
CA ALA A 477 -11.74 -13.09 1.96
C ALA A 477 -10.42 -13.05 1.17
N ALA A 478 -9.30 -12.70 1.81
CA ALA A 478 -7.98 -12.76 1.19
C ALA A 478 -7.47 -14.20 1.00
N VAL A 479 -7.82 -15.13 1.90
CA VAL A 479 -7.58 -16.58 1.74
C VAL A 479 -8.34 -17.11 0.52
N LEU A 480 -9.64 -16.79 0.39
CA LEU A 480 -10.48 -17.20 -0.73
C LEU A 480 -10.01 -16.63 -2.08
N GLN A 481 -9.29 -15.52 -2.06
CA GLN A 481 -8.65 -14.93 -3.25
C GLN A 481 -7.25 -15.51 -3.52
N GLY A 482 -6.80 -16.48 -2.73
CA GLY A 482 -5.48 -17.10 -2.86
C GLY A 482 -4.31 -16.15 -2.58
N ARG A 483 -4.56 -15.09 -1.78
CA ARG A 483 -3.54 -14.12 -1.33
C ARG A 483 -2.91 -14.52 0.00
N VAL A 484 -3.63 -15.27 0.83
CA VAL A 484 -3.19 -15.67 2.18
C VAL A 484 -3.18 -17.18 2.29
N CYS A 485 -2.20 -17.71 3.03
CA CYS A 485 -2.06 -19.13 3.30
C CYS A 485 -3.24 -19.65 4.14
N ALA A 486 -3.90 -20.71 3.68
CA ALA A 486 -5.07 -21.27 4.37
C ALA A 486 -4.73 -21.88 5.73
N THR A 487 -3.60 -22.57 5.86
CA THR A 487 -3.14 -23.15 7.13
C THR A 487 -2.69 -22.07 8.10
N TRP A 488 -1.99 -21.03 7.64
CA TRP A 488 -1.68 -19.86 8.48
C TRP A 488 -2.95 -19.22 9.03
N PHE A 489 -3.97 -19.03 8.18
CA PHE A 489 -5.24 -18.48 8.62
C PHE A 489 -5.88 -19.34 9.71
N GLN A 490 -5.90 -20.67 9.53
CA GLN A 490 -6.50 -21.59 10.50
C GLN A 490 -5.75 -21.59 11.84
N MET A 491 -4.42 -21.47 11.82
CA MET A 491 -3.62 -21.34 13.05
C MET A 491 -3.88 -20.01 13.77
N GLU A 492 -4.02 -18.93 13.02
CA GLU A 492 -4.13 -17.57 13.58
C GLU A 492 -5.54 -17.21 14.05
N PHE A 493 -6.57 -17.62 13.30
CA PHE A 493 -7.97 -17.22 13.51
C PHE A 493 -8.93 -18.39 13.77
N GLY A 494 -8.45 -19.63 13.67
CA GLY A 494 -9.31 -20.81 13.79
C GLY A 494 -10.21 -21.01 12.56
N GLN A 495 -11.42 -21.52 12.79
CA GLN A 495 -12.41 -21.73 11.74
C GLN A 495 -13.39 -20.55 11.66
N VAL A 496 -13.82 -20.22 10.45
CA VAL A 496 -14.89 -19.25 10.21
C VAL A 496 -16.19 -20.01 10.08
N VAL A 497 -17.22 -19.57 10.82
CA VAL A 497 -18.53 -20.20 10.80
C VAL A 497 -19.17 -19.99 9.42
N GLN A 498 -19.96 -20.96 8.97
CA GLN A 498 -20.46 -21.00 7.61
C GLN A 498 -21.28 -19.76 7.25
N GLU A 499 -22.12 -19.25 8.15
CA GLU A 499 -22.94 -18.05 7.91
C GLU A 499 -22.07 -16.81 7.63
N GLU A 500 -20.91 -16.69 8.26
CA GLU A 500 -19.98 -15.58 8.03
C GLU A 500 -19.31 -15.69 6.66
N LEU A 501 -18.93 -16.91 6.26
CA LEU A 501 -18.41 -17.19 4.92
C LEU A 501 -19.42 -16.83 3.82
N GLU A 502 -20.69 -17.06 4.07
CA GLU A 502 -21.77 -16.78 3.14
C GLU A 502 -21.89 -15.28 2.83
N VAL A 503 -21.91 -14.44 3.88
CA VAL A 503 -21.97 -12.98 3.76
C VAL A 503 -20.76 -12.41 3.00
N ILE A 504 -19.56 -12.95 3.23
CA ILE A 504 -18.33 -12.54 2.52
C ILE A 504 -18.47 -12.79 1.01
N VAL A 505 -19.10 -13.92 0.66
CA VAL A 505 -19.13 -14.46 -0.69
C VAL A 505 -20.27 -13.84 -1.52
N GLU A 506 -21.38 -13.42 -0.93
CA GLU A 506 -22.60 -12.95 -1.65
C GLU A 506 -22.45 -11.78 -2.66
N LYS A 507 -21.52 -10.84 -2.52
CA LYS A 507 -21.52 -9.55 -3.27
C LYS A 507 -21.03 -9.61 -4.74
N PHE A 508 -21.64 -8.91 -5.73
CA PHE A 508 -21.31 -9.01 -7.18
C PHE A 508 -20.09 -8.17 -7.65
N GLY A 509 -19.21 -8.75 -8.48
CA GLY A 509 -18.08 -8.04 -9.11
C GLY A 509 -18.48 -7.20 -10.35
N LYS A 510 -17.65 -6.22 -10.77
CA LYS A 510 -17.96 -5.26 -11.87
C LYS A 510 -18.44 -5.95 -13.17
N LYS A 511 -17.70 -6.94 -13.68
CA LYS A 511 -18.06 -7.67 -14.92
C LYS A 511 -19.40 -8.40 -14.79
N GLN A 512 -19.65 -8.99 -13.62
CA GLN A 512 -20.90 -9.68 -13.33
C GLN A 512 -22.07 -8.73 -13.22
N ARG A 513 -21.88 -7.53 -12.63
CA ARG A 513 -22.92 -6.50 -12.60
C ARG A 513 -23.31 -6.01 -13.99
N ILE A 514 -22.34 -5.73 -14.87
CA ILE A 514 -22.62 -5.35 -16.26
C ILE A 514 -23.45 -6.43 -16.96
N TYR A 515 -23.02 -7.69 -16.85
CA TYR A 515 -23.73 -8.82 -17.46
C TYR A 515 -25.14 -8.98 -16.88
N LEU A 516 -25.27 -8.92 -15.54
CA LEU A 516 -26.55 -9.04 -14.85
C LEU A 516 -27.52 -7.92 -15.23
N TYR A 517 -27.07 -6.66 -15.27
CA TYR A 517 -27.91 -5.54 -15.68
C TYR A 517 -28.36 -5.67 -17.14
N GLN A 518 -27.44 -6.02 -18.04
CA GLN A 518 -27.80 -6.26 -19.44
C GLN A 518 -28.83 -7.38 -19.56
N PHE A 519 -28.59 -8.50 -18.88
CA PHE A 519 -29.52 -9.62 -18.86
C PHE A 519 -30.89 -9.21 -18.31
N CYS A 520 -30.95 -8.53 -17.18
CA CYS A 520 -32.20 -8.05 -16.61
C CYS A 520 -32.96 -7.13 -17.57
N ALA A 521 -32.25 -6.20 -18.21
CA ALA A 521 -32.85 -5.32 -19.21
C ALA A 521 -33.43 -6.09 -20.40
N ASP A 522 -32.66 -7.02 -20.97
CA ASP A 522 -33.06 -7.81 -22.14
C ASP A 522 -34.30 -8.64 -21.83
N MET A 523 -34.40 -9.22 -20.62
CA MET A 523 -35.55 -10.02 -20.21
C MET A 523 -36.80 -9.17 -19.99
N ILE A 524 -36.66 -8.02 -19.30
CA ILE A 524 -37.81 -7.11 -19.09
C ILE A 524 -38.31 -6.57 -20.44
N ASN A 525 -37.41 -6.20 -21.36
CA ASN A 525 -37.78 -5.74 -22.70
C ASN A 525 -38.42 -6.83 -23.57
N ALA A 526 -38.03 -8.09 -23.37
CA ALA A 526 -38.65 -9.24 -24.02
C ALA A 526 -39.97 -9.67 -23.34
N GLU A 527 -40.45 -8.91 -22.35
CA GLU A 527 -41.64 -9.23 -21.54
C GLU A 527 -41.56 -10.60 -20.85
N LEU A 528 -40.32 -11.08 -20.61
CA LEU A 528 -40.07 -12.32 -19.91
C LEU A 528 -40.01 -12.07 -18.39
N PRO A 529 -40.69 -12.88 -17.57
CA PRO A 529 -40.61 -12.75 -16.13
C PRO A 529 -39.16 -12.87 -15.64
N LEU A 530 -38.66 -11.80 -15.01
CA LEU A 530 -37.26 -11.71 -14.62
C LEU A 530 -36.84 -12.84 -13.67
N TYR A 531 -37.75 -13.26 -12.79
CA TYR A 531 -37.52 -14.38 -11.87
C TYR A 531 -37.22 -15.69 -12.62
N ASP A 532 -38.06 -16.07 -13.58
CA ASP A 532 -37.92 -17.31 -14.35
C ASP A 532 -36.66 -17.28 -15.23
N ALA A 533 -36.40 -16.11 -15.84
CA ALA A 533 -35.21 -15.92 -16.66
C ALA A 533 -33.92 -16.06 -15.84
N LEU A 534 -33.87 -15.47 -14.64
CA LEU A 534 -32.72 -15.59 -13.74
C LEU A 534 -32.57 -17.02 -13.18
N GLN A 535 -33.67 -17.73 -12.91
CA GLN A 535 -33.62 -19.15 -12.55
C GLN A 535 -33.03 -19.99 -13.68
N LYS A 536 -33.43 -19.74 -14.93
CA LYS A 536 -32.90 -20.43 -16.10
C LYS A 536 -31.43 -20.11 -16.34
N LEU A 537 -31.05 -18.83 -16.25
CA LEU A 537 -29.66 -18.37 -16.33
C LEU A 537 -28.78 -19.03 -15.27
N ARG A 538 -29.31 -19.22 -14.06
CA ARG A 538 -28.63 -19.98 -13.01
C ARG A 538 -28.44 -21.44 -13.41
N ALA A 539 -29.51 -22.13 -13.79
CA ALA A 539 -29.50 -23.57 -14.04
C ALA A 539 -28.65 -23.97 -15.26
N GLU A 540 -28.76 -23.21 -16.35
CA GLU A 540 -28.11 -23.52 -17.63
C GLU A 540 -26.77 -22.78 -17.80
N GLY A 541 -26.63 -21.60 -17.19
CA GLY A 541 -25.46 -20.74 -17.33
C GLY A 541 -24.28 -21.09 -16.42
N GLU A 542 -24.44 -22.04 -15.48
CA GLU A 542 -23.40 -22.39 -14.49
C GLU A 542 -22.05 -22.77 -15.14
N LYS A 543 -22.08 -23.59 -16.19
CA LYS A 543 -20.86 -24.02 -16.91
C LYS A 543 -20.14 -22.86 -17.61
N LEU A 544 -20.89 -21.85 -18.05
CA LEU A 544 -20.37 -20.75 -18.86
C LEU A 544 -19.97 -19.53 -18.03
N LEU A 545 -20.74 -19.22 -16.99
CA LEU A 545 -20.57 -18.04 -16.14
C LEU A 545 -19.83 -18.35 -14.84
N GLY A 546 -19.60 -19.64 -14.58
CA GLY A 546 -18.95 -20.17 -13.39
C GLY A 546 -19.94 -20.35 -12.23
N LYS A 547 -19.71 -21.41 -11.44
CA LYS A 547 -20.51 -21.76 -10.24
C LYS A 547 -20.73 -20.59 -9.28
N GLY A 548 -19.73 -19.71 -9.21
CA GLY A 548 -19.78 -18.52 -8.37
C GLY A 548 -20.85 -17.50 -8.74
N PHE A 549 -21.10 -17.29 -10.03
CA PHE A 549 -22.13 -16.37 -10.49
C PHE A 549 -23.52 -17.00 -10.38
N ALA A 550 -23.68 -18.26 -10.80
CA ALA A 550 -24.95 -18.99 -10.72
C ALA A 550 -25.54 -18.98 -9.30
N LYS A 551 -24.71 -19.21 -8.30
CA LYS A 551 -25.14 -19.13 -6.90
C LYS A 551 -25.52 -17.70 -6.45
N ARG A 552 -24.87 -16.64 -6.94
CA ARG A 552 -25.35 -15.27 -6.63
C ARG A 552 -26.73 -15.01 -7.25
N LEU A 553 -27.00 -15.60 -8.40
CA LEU A 553 -28.33 -15.56 -9.01
C LEU A 553 -29.35 -16.34 -8.17
N GLU A 554 -28.95 -17.42 -7.48
CA GLU A 554 -29.78 -18.09 -6.48
C GLU A 554 -30.11 -17.19 -5.30
N ASP A 555 -29.11 -16.54 -4.70
CA ASP A 555 -29.34 -15.60 -3.59
C ASP A 555 -30.28 -14.46 -4.05
N LEU A 556 -30.08 -13.94 -5.26
CA LEU A 556 -30.90 -12.90 -5.87
C LEU A 556 -32.34 -13.36 -6.15
N THR A 557 -32.53 -14.52 -6.78
CA THR A 557 -33.87 -15.09 -7.03
C THR A 557 -34.58 -15.44 -5.72
N SER A 558 -33.87 -15.91 -4.69
CA SER A 558 -34.45 -16.16 -3.37
C SER A 558 -34.96 -14.88 -2.69
N LYS A 559 -34.28 -13.75 -2.89
CA LYS A 559 -34.77 -12.43 -2.47
C LYS A 559 -35.98 -12.00 -3.29
N MET A 560 -35.97 -12.20 -4.60
CA MET A 560 -37.12 -11.89 -5.47
C MET A 560 -38.38 -12.66 -5.06
N ALA A 561 -38.25 -13.87 -4.52
CA ALA A 561 -39.38 -14.62 -3.99
C ALA A 561 -40.01 -14.00 -2.72
N LYS A 562 -39.28 -13.11 -2.02
CA LYS A 562 -39.69 -12.52 -0.72
C LYS A 562 -40.10 -11.06 -0.81
N THR A 563 -39.65 -10.33 -1.82
CA THR A 563 -39.92 -8.91 -2.00
C THR A 563 -40.44 -8.63 -3.40
N THR A 564 -41.42 -7.72 -3.49
CA THR A 564 -41.95 -7.22 -4.75
C THR A 564 -41.07 -6.14 -5.37
N SER A 565 -40.25 -5.44 -4.57
CA SER A 565 -39.32 -4.42 -5.07
C SER A 565 -38.02 -5.06 -5.56
N ILE A 566 -37.69 -4.82 -6.82
CA ILE A 566 -36.43 -5.16 -7.45
C ILE A 566 -35.27 -4.34 -6.85
N ALA A 567 -35.46 -3.07 -6.49
CA ALA A 567 -34.39 -2.34 -5.80
C ALA A 567 -33.99 -3.01 -4.49
N MET A 568 -34.97 -3.46 -3.68
CA MET A 568 -34.68 -4.21 -2.44
C MET A 568 -33.99 -5.56 -2.71
N VAL A 569 -34.23 -6.19 -3.86
CA VAL A 569 -33.52 -7.42 -4.28
C VAL A 569 -32.02 -7.15 -4.45
N PHE A 570 -31.68 -6.02 -5.06
CA PHE A 570 -30.29 -5.62 -5.33
C PHE A 570 -29.60 -4.96 -4.13
N GLU A 571 -30.33 -4.63 -3.05
CA GLU A 571 -29.78 -4.03 -1.83
C GLU A 571 -28.70 -4.92 -1.18
N GLY A 572 -27.56 -4.30 -0.85
CA GLY A 572 -26.36 -4.97 -0.31
C GLY A 572 -25.56 -5.79 -1.34
N LEU A 573 -26.06 -5.95 -2.58
CA LEU A 573 -25.41 -6.73 -3.64
C LEU A 573 -24.65 -5.86 -4.67
N VAL A 574 -25.03 -4.58 -4.79
CA VAL A 574 -24.48 -3.62 -5.78
C VAL A 574 -24.20 -2.24 -5.16
N PRO A 575 -23.33 -1.39 -5.78
CA PRO A 575 -23.00 -0.05 -5.28
C PRO A 575 -24.22 0.86 -5.07
N GLU A 576 -24.19 1.72 -4.05
CA GLU A 576 -25.31 2.61 -3.68
C GLU A 576 -25.74 3.55 -4.81
N SER A 577 -24.78 4.07 -5.59
CA SER A 577 -25.10 4.89 -6.76
C SER A 577 -25.78 4.11 -7.88
N GLU A 578 -25.46 2.82 -8.03
CA GLU A 578 -26.12 1.94 -9.01
C GLU A 578 -27.52 1.58 -8.49
N LEU A 579 -27.65 1.24 -7.19
CA LEU A 579 -28.91 0.98 -6.51
C LEU A 579 -29.87 2.18 -6.58
N SER A 580 -29.37 3.40 -6.47
CA SER A 580 -30.18 4.61 -6.58
C SER A 580 -30.81 4.77 -7.97
N VAL A 581 -30.11 4.35 -9.03
CA VAL A 581 -30.66 4.31 -10.40
C VAL A 581 -31.74 3.22 -10.49
N ILE A 582 -31.50 2.03 -9.93
CA ILE A 582 -32.48 0.93 -9.92
C ILE A 582 -33.76 1.36 -9.18
N ASN A 583 -33.61 1.98 -8.00
CA ASN A 583 -34.74 2.48 -7.19
C ASN A 583 -35.52 3.58 -7.92
N ALA A 584 -34.82 4.53 -8.56
CA ALA A 584 -35.48 5.56 -9.34
C ALA A 584 -36.23 4.97 -10.55
N ALA A 585 -35.59 4.05 -11.27
CA ALA A 585 -36.18 3.36 -12.44
C ALA A 585 -37.36 2.45 -12.05
N GLU A 586 -37.30 1.81 -10.89
CA GLU A 586 -38.41 1.03 -10.34
C GLU A 586 -39.62 1.92 -10.02
N ARG A 587 -39.40 3.06 -9.36
CA ARG A 587 -40.47 4.02 -9.04
C ARG A 587 -41.12 4.62 -10.28
N SER A 588 -40.35 4.83 -11.35
CA SER A 588 -40.85 5.35 -12.63
C SER A 588 -41.40 4.25 -13.54
N GLY A 589 -41.34 2.96 -13.16
CA GLY A 589 -41.80 1.84 -13.98
C GLY A 589 -40.92 1.56 -15.21
N SER A 590 -39.71 2.13 -15.29
CA SER A 590 -38.79 2.05 -16.43
C SER A 590 -37.55 1.22 -16.10
N LEU A 591 -37.75 0.11 -15.40
CA LEU A 591 -36.68 -0.71 -14.81
C LEU A 591 -35.67 -1.26 -15.85
N ALA A 592 -36.15 -1.72 -17.02
CA ALA A 592 -35.29 -2.17 -18.11
C ALA A 592 -34.33 -1.06 -18.56
N ASP A 593 -34.89 0.13 -18.73
CA ASP A 593 -34.14 1.31 -19.15
C ASP A 593 -33.16 1.78 -18.06
N GLY A 594 -33.52 1.62 -16.79
CA GLY A 594 -32.62 1.83 -15.64
C GLY A 594 -31.39 0.93 -15.69
N PHE A 595 -31.57 -0.36 -15.97
CA PHE A 595 -30.45 -1.30 -16.14
C PHE A 595 -29.59 -0.98 -17.37
N ILE A 596 -30.21 -0.64 -18.51
CA ILE A 596 -29.48 -0.19 -19.72
C ILE A 596 -28.66 1.07 -19.43
N THR A 597 -29.22 2.00 -18.66
CA THR A 597 -28.51 3.21 -18.20
C THR A 597 -27.24 2.83 -17.46
N LEU A 598 -27.33 1.90 -16.50
CA LEU A 598 -26.17 1.46 -15.72
C LEU A 598 -25.07 0.85 -16.60
N VAL A 599 -25.44 -0.02 -17.54
CA VAL A 599 -24.49 -0.62 -18.49
C VAL A 599 -23.79 0.47 -19.31
N ASN A 600 -24.56 1.39 -19.88
CA ASN A 600 -24.04 2.46 -20.73
C ASN A 600 -23.12 3.42 -19.96
N VAL A 601 -23.48 3.79 -18.74
CA VAL A 601 -22.67 4.67 -17.88
C VAL A 601 -21.35 4.00 -17.50
N ILE A 602 -21.38 2.72 -17.09
CA ILE A 602 -20.18 1.98 -16.71
C ILE A 602 -19.22 1.84 -17.91
N ASN A 603 -19.75 1.50 -19.08
CA ASN A 603 -18.95 1.31 -20.30
C ASN A 603 -18.37 2.63 -20.83
N TYR A 604 -19.16 3.71 -20.85
CA TYR A 604 -18.72 5.02 -21.32
C TYR A 604 -17.56 5.58 -20.48
N ASN A 605 -17.67 5.46 -19.15
CA ASN A 605 -16.60 5.89 -18.24
C ASN A 605 -15.30 5.08 -18.44
N ASP A 606 -15.41 3.79 -18.73
CA ASP A 606 -14.26 2.91 -19.00
C ASP A 606 -13.57 3.25 -20.33
N GLU A 607 -14.36 3.52 -21.39
CA GLU A 607 -13.87 3.92 -22.71
C GLU A 607 -13.12 5.26 -22.64
N LEU A 608 -13.68 6.27 -21.96
CA LEU A 608 -13.04 7.57 -21.78
C LEU A 608 -11.70 7.45 -21.06
N ARG A 609 -11.64 6.67 -19.97
CA ARG A 609 -10.41 6.43 -19.22
C ARG A 609 -9.32 5.83 -20.12
N LYS A 610 -9.65 4.81 -20.91
CA LYS A 610 -8.71 4.16 -21.83
C LYS A 610 -8.16 5.13 -22.88
N LYS A 611 -9.02 5.97 -23.47
CA LYS A 611 -8.61 6.98 -24.47
C LYS A 611 -7.69 8.04 -23.88
N ILE A 612 -7.98 8.53 -22.68
CA ILE A 612 -7.13 9.51 -21.99
C ILE A 612 -5.77 8.92 -21.65
N VAL A 613 -5.74 7.70 -21.09
CA VAL A 613 -4.47 7.02 -20.78
C VAL A 613 -3.65 6.85 -22.05
N GLY A 614 -4.25 6.33 -23.13
CA GLY A 614 -3.56 6.13 -24.41
C GLY A 614 -3.01 7.43 -25.03
N ALA A 615 -3.71 8.56 -24.87
CA ALA A 615 -3.27 9.85 -25.38
C ALA A 615 -2.01 10.38 -24.67
N ILE A 616 -1.84 10.07 -23.38
CA ILE A 616 -0.74 10.57 -22.54
C ILE A 616 0.48 9.63 -22.59
N THR A 617 0.28 8.33 -22.83
CA THR A 617 1.36 7.33 -22.82
C THR A 617 2.48 7.65 -23.81
N PHE A 618 2.17 7.98 -25.06
CA PHE A 618 3.20 8.21 -26.09
C PHE A 618 4.10 9.43 -25.79
N PRO A 619 3.55 10.63 -25.50
CA PRO A 619 4.37 11.79 -25.12
C PRO A 619 5.30 11.53 -23.93
N LEU A 620 4.83 10.78 -22.93
CA LEU A 620 5.62 10.46 -21.75
C LEU A 620 6.80 9.55 -22.12
N ILE A 621 6.58 8.53 -22.95
CA ILE A 621 7.65 7.64 -23.44
C ILE A 621 8.68 8.43 -24.23
N MET A 622 8.26 9.33 -25.14
CA MET A 622 9.17 10.16 -25.94
C MET A 622 10.01 11.12 -25.08
N LEU A 623 9.42 11.70 -24.03
CA LEU A 623 10.14 12.58 -23.11
C LEU A 623 11.20 11.80 -22.33
N VAL A 624 10.86 10.62 -21.80
CA VAL A 624 11.81 9.75 -21.10
C VAL A 624 12.94 9.32 -22.04
N LEU A 625 12.62 8.91 -23.26
CA LEU A 625 13.61 8.54 -24.27
C LEU A 625 14.59 9.69 -24.56
N SER A 626 14.07 10.92 -24.69
CA SER A 626 14.90 12.11 -24.92
C SER A 626 15.91 12.36 -23.80
N LEU A 627 15.47 12.25 -22.53
CA LEU A 627 16.35 12.41 -21.37
C LEU A 627 17.41 11.30 -21.28
N VAL A 628 17.03 10.06 -21.64
CA VAL A 628 17.96 8.92 -21.68
C VAL A 628 19.05 9.13 -22.74
N VAL A 629 18.70 9.64 -23.93
CA VAL A 629 19.68 9.95 -24.98
C VAL A 629 20.69 10.98 -24.50
N ILE A 630 20.24 12.09 -23.92
CA ILE A 630 21.13 13.14 -23.40
C ILE A 630 22.06 12.58 -22.31
N ALA A 631 21.52 11.82 -21.35
CA ALA A 631 22.31 11.22 -20.28
C ALA A 631 23.36 10.22 -20.83
N GLY A 632 22.99 9.41 -21.83
CA GLY A 632 23.90 8.46 -22.47
C GLY A 632 25.09 9.14 -23.16
N TYR A 633 24.84 10.23 -23.89
CA TYR A 633 25.92 11.03 -24.51
C TYR A 633 26.83 11.68 -23.48
N ALA A 634 26.27 12.23 -22.41
CA ALA A 634 27.05 12.83 -21.34
C ALA A 634 27.88 11.82 -20.54
N TYR A 635 27.37 10.60 -20.32
CA TYR A 635 28.09 9.58 -19.55
C TYR A 635 29.16 8.84 -20.38
N LYS A 636 28.91 8.59 -21.67
CA LYS A 636 29.76 7.71 -22.49
C LYS A 636 30.53 8.42 -23.59
N VAL A 637 29.94 9.43 -24.24
CA VAL A 637 30.52 10.04 -25.46
C VAL A 637 31.39 11.24 -25.10
N PHE A 638 30.86 12.21 -24.36
CA PHE A 638 31.60 13.44 -24.04
C PHE A 638 32.87 13.24 -23.18
N PRO A 639 32.94 12.29 -22.22
CA PRO A 639 34.18 12.05 -21.46
C PRO A 639 35.36 11.61 -22.32
N ALA A 640 35.12 10.96 -23.46
CA ALA A 640 36.19 10.60 -24.41
C ALA A 640 36.81 11.84 -25.11
N PHE A 641 36.07 12.94 -25.20
CA PHE A 641 36.59 14.21 -25.69
C PHE A 641 37.26 15.03 -24.58
N GLU A 642 36.83 14.87 -23.33
CA GLU A 642 37.39 15.56 -22.16
C GLU A 642 38.86 15.16 -21.92
N SER A 643 39.22 13.92 -22.22
CA SER A 643 40.61 13.45 -22.17
C SER A 643 41.52 14.12 -23.21
N VAL A 644 40.97 14.75 -24.25
CA VAL A 644 41.73 15.40 -25.34
C VAL A 644 41.74 16.91 -25.18
N VAL A 645 40.60 17.52 -24.83
CA VAL A 645 40.47 18.97 -24.62
C VAL A 645 39.68 19.24 -23.35
N PRO A 646 40.21 20.08 -22.42
CA PRO A 646 39.50 20.48 -21.22
C PRO A 646 38.13 21.13 -21.51
N VAL A 647 37.14 20.86 -20.66
CA VAL A 647 35.74 21.29 -20.82
C VAL A 647 35.59 22.81 -20.90
N GLU A 648 36.52 23.58 -20.33
CA GLU A 648 36.53 25.04 -20.36
C GLU A 648 36.73 25.60 -21.76
N LYS A 649 37.43 24.85 -22.63
CA LYS A 649 37.70 25.23 -24.02
C LYS A 649 36.58 24.77 -24.97
N TRP A 650 35.57 24.06 -24.49
CA TRP A 650 34.49 23.55 -25.32
C TRP A 650 33.54 24.66 -25.77
N PRO A 651 32.93 24.54 -26.96
CA PRO A 651 31.87 25.43 -27.40
C PRO A 651 30.70 25.46 -26.40
N GLY A 652 30.06 26.63 -26.25
CA GLY A 652 28.99 26.83 -25.27
C GLY A 652 27.82 25.84 -25.42
N VAL A 653 27.44 25.49 -26.65
CA VAL A 653 26.36 24.53 -26.95
C VAL A 653 26.70 23.13 -26.44
N THR A 654 27.93 22.68 -26.67
CA THR A 654 28.46 21.39 -26.21
C THR A 654 28.58 21.34 -24.69
N ARG A 655 29.15 22.41 -24.11
CA ARG A 655 29.31 22.52 -22.65
C ARG A 655 27.97 22.50 -21.93
N ALA A 656 26.96 23.22 -22.44
CA ALA A 656 25.61 23.23 -21.85
C ALA A 656 24.96 21.84 -21.86
N LEU A 657 25.07 21.10 -22.98
CA LEU A 657 24.54 19.75 -23.10
C LEU A 657 25.26 18.77 -22.15
N TYR A 658 26.58 18.86 -22.06
CA TYR A 658 27.39 18.02 -21.16
C TYR A 658 27.04 18.27 -19.69
N ILE A 659 26.96 19.53 -19.26
CA ILE A 659 26.57 19.89 -17.89
C ILE A 659 25.16 19.40 -17.57
N PHE A 660 24.21 19.61 -18.48
CA PHE A 660 22.83 19.15 -18.28
C PHE A 660 22.74 17.62 -18.22
N GLY A 661 23.42 16.91 -19.12
CA GLY A 661 23.44 15.44 -19.12
C GLY A 661 24.17 14.84 -17.91
N MET A 662 25.27 15.44 -17.46
CA MET A 662 25.94 15.04 -16.22
C MET A 662 25.08 15.34 -14.99
N ALA A 663 24.32 16.44 -14.99
CA ALA A 663 23.34 16.72 -13.96
C ALA A 663 22.22 15.67 -13.94
N LEU A 664 21.75 15.21 -15.11
CA LEU A 664 20.83 14.08 -15.22
C LEU A 664 21.45 12.82 -14.58
N CYS A 665 22.68 12.43 -14.95
CA CYS A 665 23.36 11.28 -14.35
C CYS A 665 23.55 11.40 -12.82
N LYS A 666 23.76 12.62 -12.32
CA LYS A 666 23.89 12.93 -10.88
C LYS A 666 22.54 13.00 -10.13
N GLY A 667 21.42 12.76 -10.80
CA GLY A 667 20.09 12.66 -10.17
C GLY A 667 19.13 13.81 -10.47
N LEU A 668 19.45 14.75 -11.37
CA LEU A 668 18.53 15.84 -11.76
C LEU A 668 17.18 15.31 -12.26
N TRP A 669 17.15 14.14 -12.90
CA TRP A 669 15.92 13.51 -13.38
C TRP A 669 14.91 13.23 -12.24
N ILE A 670 15.39 12.97 -11.02
CA ILE A 670 14.53 12.76 -9.84
C ILE A 670 13.81 14.06 -9.51
N TYR A 671 14.51 15.20 -9.51
CA TYR A 671 13.92 16.51 -9.24
C TYR A 671 12.94 16.94 -10.34
N ILE A 672 13.26 16.68 -11.61
CA ILE A 672 12.34 16.90 -12.73
C ILE A 672 11.07 16.06 -12.55
N LEU A 673 11.22 14.79 -12.19
CA LEU A 673 10.09 13.90 -11.95
C LEU A 673 9.24 14.35 -10.75
N ILE A 674 9.85 14.72 -9.64
CA ILE A 674 9.17 15.24 -8.44
C ILE A 674 8.42 16.54 -8.79
N GLY A 675 9.06 17.47 -9.49
CA GLY A 675 8.44 18.73 -9.93
C GLY A 675 7.25 18.49 -10.85
N PHE A 676 7.38 17.55 -11.80
CA PHE A 676 6.29 17.16 -12.70
C PHE A 676 5.12 16.52 -11.93
N ILE A 677 5.39 15.57 -11.03
CA ILE A 677 4.36 14.93 -10.19
C ILE A 677 3.67 15.96 -9.31
N ALA A 678 4.41 16.87 -8.69
CA ALA A 678 3.86 17.94 -7.87
C ALA A 678 2.95 18.86 -8.70
N LEU A 679 3.39 19.30 -9.87
CA LEU A 679 2.60 20.12 -10.80
C LEU A 679 1.30 19.42 -11.19
N VAL A 680 1.38 18.16 -11.62
CA VAL A 680 0.21 17.36 -12.01
C VAL A 680 -0.74 17.16 -10.83
N THR A 681 -0.21 16.96 -9.62
CA THR A 681 -1.01 16.77 -8.40
C THR A 681 -1.75 18.05 -8.02
N VAL A 682 -1.07 19.20 -8.04
CA VAL A 682 -1.66 20.53 -7.80
C VAL A 682 -2.79 20.78 -8.78
N ILE A 683 -2.52 20.55 -10.06
CA ILE A 683 -3.51 20.68 -11.14
C ILE A 683 -4.71 19.75 -10.90
N LYS A 684 -4.48 18.48 -10.57
CA LYS A 684 -5.53 17.48 -10.30
C LYS A 684 -6.42 17.89 -9.12
N ILE A 685 -5.81 18.34 -8.02
CA ILE A 685 -6.55 18.81 -6.85
C ILE A 685 -7.34 20.06 -7.20
N ALA A 686 -6.72 21.02 -7.89
CA ALA A 686 -7.35 22.26 -8.30
C ALA A 686 -8.59 22.00 -9.18
N MET A 687 -8.50 21.05 -10.14
CA MET A 687 -9.63 20.68 -10.99
C MET A 687 -10.84 20.16 -10.20
N GLY A 688 -10.62 19.33 -9.18
CA GLY A 688 -11.72 18.69 -8.43
C GLY A 688 -12.24 19.46 -7.21
N LYS A 689 -11.42 20.32 -6.58
CA LYS A 689 -11.76 20.99 -5.31
C LYS A 689 -12.10 22.47 -5.44
N MET A 690 -11.49 23.22 -6.37
CA MET A 690 -11.70 24.67 -6.47
C MET A 690 -13.10 24.98 -7.02
N THR A 691 -13.89 25.78 -6.29
CA THR A 691 -15.26 26.19 -6.64
C THR A 691 -15.39 27.72 -6.72
N GLY A 692 -16.52 28.21 -7.25
CA GLY A 692 -16.88 29.63 -7.20
C GLY A 692 -16.68 30.41 -8.50
N ASN A 693 -16.94 31.72 -8.47
CA ASN A 693 -17.04 32.54 -9.68
C ASN A 693 -15.69 32.72 -10.39
N ILE A 694 -14.59 32.88 -9.64
CA ILE A 694 -13.23 33.05 -10.22
C ILE A 694 -12.84 31.81 -11.03
N ARG A 695 -13.13 30.62 -10.49
CA ARG A 695 -12.92 29.33 -11.18
C ARG A 695 -13.67 29.29 -12.52
N ASN A 696 -14.95 29.64 -12.48
CA ASN A 696 -15.86 29.55 -13.62
C ASN A 696 -15.55 30.59 -14.72
N GLN A 697 -15.16 31.81 -14.33
CA GLN A 697 -14.92 32.91 -15.27
C GLN A 697 -13.53 32.87 -15.92
N PHE A 698 -12.51 32.42 -15.18
CA PHE A 698 -11.11 32.48 -15.63
C PHE A 698 -10.49 31.12 -15.86
N LEU A 699 -10.36 30.31 -14.80
CA LEU A 699 -9.58 29.06 -14.86
C LEU A 699 -10.22 28.03 -15.81
N ASP A 700 -11.54 27.98 -15.89
CA ASP A 700 -12.24 27.07 -16.81
C ASP A 700 -12.05 27.37 -18.30
N ARG A 701 -11.34 28.46 -18.65
CA ARG A 701 -10.99 28.80 -20.03
C ARG A 701 -9.60 28.31 -20.45
N ILE A 702 -8.76 27.91 -19.50
CA ILE A 702 -7.36 27.52 -19.75
C ILE A 702 -7.14 26.01 -19.59
N MET A 703 -6.21 25.44 -20.36
CA MET A 703 -5.81 24.03 -20.19
C MET A 703 -5.06 23.88 -18.86
N PRO A 704 -5.28 22.80 -18.08
CA PRO A 704 -6.13 21.62 -18.34
C PRO A 704 -7.54 21.70 -17.74
N PHE A 705 -7.87 22.82 -17.10
CA PHE A 705 -9.16 23.04 -16.46
C PHE A 705 -10.34 23.11 -17.45
N SER A 706 -10.11 23.69 -18.63
CA SER A 706 -11.09 23.71 -19.71
C SER A 706 -11.42 22.30 -20.21
N THR A 707 -10.41 21.44 -20.32
CA THR A 707 -10.58 20.00 -20.62
C THR A 707 -11.40 19.31 -19.55
N TYR A 708 -11.09 19.55 -18.27
CA TYR A 708 -11.81 18.97 -17.15
C TYR A 708 -13.28 19.39 -17.13
N LYS A 709 -13.56 20.68 -17.36
CA LYS A 709 -14.92 21.21 -17.48
C LYS A 709 -15.68 20.55 -18.62
N GLN A 710 -15.11 20.51 -19.82
CA GLN A 710 -15.74 19.89 -20.99
C GLN A 710 -16.03 18.41 -20.75
N LEU A 711 -15.06 17.66 -20.22
CA LEU A 711 -15.20 16.25 -19.89
C LEU A 711 -16.31 16.00 -18.87
N THR A 712 -16.29 16.76 -17.79
CA THR A 712 -17.27 16.63 -16.71
C THR A 712 -18.66 17.04 -17.17
N ALA A 713 -18.78 18.10 -17.99
CA ALA A 713 -20.04 18.56 -18.57
C ALA A 713 -20.65 17.51 -19.51
N SER A 714 -19.84 16.84 -20.33
CA SER A 714 -20.34 15.79 -21.22
C SER A 714 -20.73 14.53 -20.47
N ILE A 715 -19.95 14.09 -19.47
CA ILE A 715 -20.34 12.97 -18.61
C ILE A 715 -21.64 13.29 -17.89
N PHE A 716 -21.76 14.51 -17.35
CA PHE A 716 -22.98 15.01 -16.73
C PHE A 716 -24.17 14.97 -17.71
N LEU A 717 -24.05 15.59 -18.89
CA LEU A 717 -25.10 15.62 -19.90
C LEU A 717 -25.48 14.23 -20.37
N ASN A 718 -24.50 13.34 -20.57
CA ASN A 718 -24.75 11.97 -20.99
C ASN A 718 -25.50 11.18 -19.93
N ASN A 719 -25.07 11.25 -18.68
CA ASN A 719 -25.74 10.55 -17.60
C ASN A 719 -27.16 11.12 -17.42
N LEU A 720 -27.31 12.44 -17.44
CA LEU A 720 -28.60 13.11 -17.34
C LEU A 720 -29.53 12.70 -18.49
N ALA A 721 -29.06 12.77 -19.73
CA ALA A 721 -29.84 12.44 -20.92
C ALA A 721 -30.26 10.96 -20.94
N LEU A 722 -29.35 10.05 -20.59
CA LEU A 722 -29.67 8.62 -20.50
C LEU A 722 -30.73 8.38 -19.44
N MET A 723 -30.57 8.95 -18.23
CA MET A 723 -31.54 8.77 -17.15
C MET A 723 -32.92 9.31 -17.53
N LEU A 724 -32.99 10.51 -18.12
CA LEU A 724 -34.24 11.11 -18.55
C LEU A 724 -34.90 10.37 -19.72
N LYS A 725 -34.14 9.96 -20.75
CA LYS A 725 -34.64 9.12 -21.84
C LYS A 725 -35.30 7.85 -21.30
N ASN A 726 -34.72 7.32 -20.23
CA ASN A 726 -35.08 6.09 -19.59
C ASN A 726 -36.06 6.29 -18.42
N GLY A 727 -36.82 7.39 -18.43
CA GLY A 727 -37.96 7.63 -17.53
C GLY A 727 -37.63 8.10 -16.12
N ILE A 728 -36.35 8.29 -15.78
CA ILE A 728 -35.96 8.77 -14.44
C ILE A 728 -36.20 10.29 -14.36
N PRO A 729 -36.91 10.81 -13.32
CA PRO A 729 -37.15 12.24 -13.19
C PRO A 729 -35.88 13.08 -13.06
N LEU A 730 -35.93 14.33 -13.56
CA LEU A 730 -34.76 15.22 -13.61
C LEU A 730 -34.14 15.47 -12.23
N ASN A 731 -34.96 15.71 -11.20
CA ASN A 731 -34.45 16.01 -9.86
C ASN A 731 -33.77 14.80 -9.21
N ASP A 732 -34.30 13.60 -9.45
CA ASP A 732 -33.70 12.35 -9.00
C ASP A 732 -32.37 12.10 -9.72
N ALA A 733 -32.34 12.32 -11.04
CA ALA A 733 -31.11 12.22 -11.83
C ALA A 733 -30.01 13.16 -11.33
N LEU A 734 -30.34 14.42 -11.03
CA LEU A 734 -29.37 15.37 -10.45
C LEU A 734 -28.85 14.93 -9.07
N SER A 735 -29.74 14.41 -8.22
CA SER A 735 -29.38 13.91 -6.90
C SER A 735 -28.45 12.70 -6.97
N ILE A 736 -28.76 11.74 -7.85
CA ILE A 736 -27.96 10.55 -8.09
C ILE A 736 -26.57 10.92 -8.63
N ILE A 737 -26.50 11.84 -9.60
CA ILE A 737 -25.22 12.30 -10.15
C ILE A 737 -24.39 13.02 -9.06
N SER A 738 -25.03 13.75 -8.14
CA SER A 738 -24.36 14.48 -7.06
C SER A 738 -23.61 13.58 -6.08
N LEU A 739 -24.11 12.37 -5.78
CA LEU A 739 -23.52 11.44 -4.81
C LEU A 739 -22.06 11.06 -5.14
N ASN A 740 -21.74 10.93 -6.43
CA ASN A 740 -20.40 10.56 -6.92
C ASN A 740 -19.62 11.73 -7.53
N SER A 741 -20.11 12.96 -7.38
CA SER A 741 -19.55 14.13 -8.05
C SER A 741 -18.42 14.79 -7.24
N SER A 742 -17.44 15.35 -7.96
CA SER A 742 -16.40 16.18 -7.34
C SER A 742 -17.01 17.39 -6.61
N ARG A 743 -16.26 18.02 -5.69
CA ARG A 743 -16.74 19.22 -4.99
C ARG A 743 -17.11 20.33 -6.00
N TRP A 744 -16.34 20.45 -7.08
CA TRP A 744 -16.62 21.35 -8.19
C TRP A 744 -17.95 21.04 -8.89
N LEU A 745 -18.19 19.79 -9.30
CA LEU A 745 -19.45 19.43 -9.97
C LEU A 745 -20.65 19.54 -9.02
N ARG A 746 -20.52 19.10 -7.75
CA ARG A 746 -21.58 19.25 -6.74
C ARG A 746 -22.00 20.70 -6.52
N TRP A 747 -21.05 21.63 -6.56
CA TRP A 747 -21.37 23.06 -6.48
C TRP A 747 -22.25 23.53 -7.65
N HIS A 748 -21.96 23.08 -8.87
CA HIS A 748 -22.80 23.36 -10.04
C HIS A 748 -24.18 22.71 -9.92
N LEU A 749 -24.26 21.44 -9.50
CA LEU A 749 -25.52 20.70 -9.35
C LEU A 749 -26.42 21.31 -8.26
N ALA A 750 -25.85 21.69 -7.12
CA ALA A 750 -26.58 22.38 -6.07
C ALA A 750 -27.16 23.72 -6.56
N GLY A 751 -26.41 24.45 -7.40
CA GLY A 751 -26.90 25.65 -8.07
C GLY A 751 -28.07 25.36 -9.01
N MET A 752 -28.01 24.26 -9.79
CA MET A 752 -29.10 23.84 -10.67
C MET A 752 -30.35 23.48 -9.87
N GLN A 753 -30.23 22.63 -8.84
CA GLN A 753 -31.35 22.22 -7.98
C GLN A 753 -32.01 23.40 -7.28
N LYS A 754 -31.21 24.36 -6.78
CA LYS A 754 -31.74 25.59 -6.16
C LYS A 754 -32.57 26.43 -7.14
N LYS A 755 -32.13 26.57 -8.39
CA LYS A 755 -32.89 27.27 -9.44
C LYS A 755 -34.16 26.53 -9.82
N MET A 756 -34.13 25.20 -9.88
CA MET A 756 -35.31 24.37 -10.15
C MET A 756 -36.35 24.48 -9.02
N ALA A 757 -35.90 24.45 -7.76
CA ALA A 757 -36.78 24.64 -6.61
C ALA A 757 -37.44 26.02 -6.58
N ALA A 758 -36.82 27.02 -7.21
CA ALA A 758 -37.38 28.37 -7.39
C ALA A 758 -38.35 28.50 -8.58
N GLY A 759 -38.66 27.41 -9.30
CA GLY A 759 -39.64 27.39 -10.39
C GLY A 759 -39.13 27.97 -11.72
N VAL A 760 -37.81 28.11 -11.88
CA VAL A 760 -37.20 28.65 -13.10
C VAL A 760 -37.20 27.60 -14.23
N SER A 761 -37.32 28.04 -15.49
CA SER A 761 -37.31 27.15 -16.67
C SER A 761 -36.08 26.23 -16.71
N TYR A 762 -36.20 25.02 -17.26
CA TYR A 762 -35.10 24.04 -17.26
C TYR A 762 -33.81 24.55 -17.94
N GLY A 763 -33.95 25.30 -19.04
CA GLY A 763 -32.78 25.88 -19.73
C GLY A 763 -32.01 26.86 -18.85
N GLU A 764 -32.72 27.68 -18.08
CA GLU A 764 -32.10 28.67 -17.18
C GLU A 764 -31.64 28.03 -15.85
N ALA A 765 -32.33 26.98 -15.40
CA ALA A 765 -31.93 26.19 -14.24
C ALA A 765 -30.62 25.41 -14.48
N LEU A 766 -30.44 24.84 -15.67
CA LEU A 766 -29.19 24.15 -16.07
C LEU A 766 -28.03 25.12 -16.35
N ASN A 767 -28.29 26.43 -16.44
CA ASN A 767 -27.25 27.44 -16.59
C ASN A 767 -26.52 27.72 -15.25
N SER A 768 -25.63 26.81 -14.86
CA SER A 768 -24.73 26.97 -13.70
C SER A 768 -23.32 27.43 -14.11
N GLY A 769 -23.07 27.62 -15.40
CA GLY A 769 -21.75 27.81 -15.98
C GLY A 769 -20.99 26.52 -16.30
N LEU A 770 -21.54 25.33 -15.97
CA LEU A 770 -20.96 24.03 -16.37
C LEU A 770 -21.03 23.82 -17.89
N LEU A 771 -22.19 24.12 -18.47
CA LEU A 771 -22.49 23.95 -19.90
C LEU A 771 -22.06 25.20 -20.69
N ASN A 772 -21.61 25.02 -21.92
CA ASN A 772 -21.28 26.15 -22.80
C ASN A 772 -22.56 26.80 -23.35
N THR A 773 -22.43 28.03 -23.87
CA THR A 773 -23.55 28.81 -24.39
C THR A 773 -24.26 28.13 -25.56
N GLU A 774 -23.53 27.44 -26.44
CA GLU A 774 -24.11 26.67 -27.54
C GLU A 774 -24.99 25.52 -27.02
N THR A 775 -24.52 24.76 -26.03
CA THR A 775 -25.30 23.68 -25.40
C THR A 775 -26.54 24.23 -24.70
N LEU A 776 -26.40 25.32 -23.95
CA LEU A 776 -27.54 25.97 -23.28
C LEU A 776 -28.56 26.52 -24.30
N LEU A 777 -28.08 27.12 -25.38
CA LEU A 777 -28.93 27.60 -26.48
C LEU A 777 -29.69 26.43 -27.11
N ASN A 778 -29.00 25.34 -27.44
CA ASN A 778 -29.64 24.14 -27.96
C ASN A 778 -30.69 23.61 -26.98
N ILE A 779 -30.34 23.45 -25.69
CA ILE A 779 -31.30 23.01 -24.67
C ILE A 779 -32.51 23.96 -24.61
N SER A 780 -32.31 25.28 -24.70
CA SER A 780 -33.39 26.27 -24.64
C SER A 780 -34.29 26.29 -25.88
N LEU A 781 -33.70 26.21 -27.09
CA LEU A 781 -34.42 26.20 -28.36
C LEU A 781 -35.28 24.94 -28.50
N TYR A 782 -34.76 23.83 -27.99
CA TYR A 782 -35.41 22.53 -28.08
C TYR A 782 -36.29 22.23 -26.86
N ALA A 783 -36.15 22.93 -25.72
CA ALA A 783 -37.07 22.80 -24.58
C ALA A 783 -38.52 23.25 -24.92
N ALA A 784 -38.72 23.93 -26.06
CA ALA A 784 -40.02 24.24 -26.63
C ALA A 784 -40.64 23.10 -27.45
N LEU A 785 -39.91 22.00 -27.71
CA LEU A 785 -40.41 20.80 -28.38
C LEU A 785 -41.09 19.83 -27.39
N PRO A 786 -41.97 18.92 -27.87
CA PRO A 786 -42.77 18.04 -27.02
C PRO A 786 -41.97 17.06 -26.12
N SER A 787 -40.69 16.82 -26.40
CA SER A 787 -39.89 15.74 -25.80
C SER A 787 -38.52 16.22 -25.29
N PHE A 788 -38.48 16.96 -24.17
CA PHE A 788 -37.25 17.45 -23.52
C PHE A 788 -36.13 16.40 -23.33
N ASN A 789 -36.48 15.11 -23.25
CA ASN A 789 -35.52 14.01 -23.12
C ASN A 789 -34.76 13.72 -24.43
N GLU A 790 -35.44 13.79 -25.59
CA GLU A 790 -34.82 13.59 -26.91
C GLU A 790 -33.85 14.73 -27.23
N VAL A 791 -34.19 15.92 -26.77
CA VAL A 791 -33.35 17.11 -26.84
C VAL A 791 -32.04 16.91 -26.10
N LEU A 792 -32.11 16.49 -24.84
CA LEU A 792 -30.92 16.24 -24.03
C LEU A 792 -30.09 15.09 -24.58
N LEU A 793 -30.73 14.09 -25.20
CA LEU A 793 -30.04 13.00 -25.89
C LEU A 793 -29.26 13.52 -27.11
N ALA A 794 -29.88 14.34 -27.97
CA ALA A 794 -29.23 14.93 -29.14
C ALA A 794 -28.06 15.83 -28.72
N VAL A 795 -28.26 16.66 -27.69
CA VAL A 795 -27.24 17.53 -27.11
C VAL A 795 -26.09 16.72 -26.48
N SER A 796 -26.40 15.62 -25.77
CA SER A 796 -25.41 14.70 -25.22
C SER A 796 -24.58 14.03 -26.32
N ASN A 797 -25.22 13.51 -27.38
CA ASN A 797 -24.53 12.86 -28.49
C ASN A 797 -23.57 13.82 -29.18
N LYS A 798 -24.02 15.05 -29.46
CA LYS A 798 -23.17 16.12 -30.00
C LYS A 798 -21.99 16.44 -29.06
N SER A 799 -22.25 16.50 -27.75
CA SER A 799 -21.20 16.69 -26.73
C SER A 799 -20.17 15.55 -26.74
N ARG A 800 -20.60 14.30 -26.90
CA ARG A 800 -19.70 13.13 -26.96
C ARG A 800 -18.79 13.17 -28.19
N GLU A 801 -19.32 13.56 -29.35
CA GLU A 801 -18.54 13.75 -30.58
C GLU A 801 -17.51 14.87 -30.40
N HIS A 802 -17.93 16.01 -29.86
CA HIS A 802 -17.05 17.13 -29.55
C HIS A 802 -15.91 16.71 -28.60
N ILE A 803 -16.19 15.91 -27.57
CA ILE A 803 -15.15 15.38 -26.68
C ILE A 803 -14.20 14.43 -27.40
N ARG A 804 -14.73 13.52 -28.23
CA ARG A 804 -13.90 12.57 -28.94
C ARG A 804 -12.94 13.30 -29.88
N GLU A 805 -13.43 14.29 -30.61
CA GLU A 805 -12.59 15.17 -31.42
C GLU A 805 -11.59 15.96 -30.59
N TYR A 806 -12.02 16.52 -29.46
CA TYR A 806 -11.16 17.27 -28.57
C TYR A 806 -10.01 16.41 -28.02
N ILE A 807 -10.29 15.20 -27.54
CA ILE A 807 -9.27 14.25 -27.07
C ILE A 807 -8.31 13.88 -28.21
N THR A 808 -8.83 13.70 -29.43
CA THR A 808 -8.02 13.36 -30.60
C THR A 808 -7.12 14.53 -31.01
N LYS A 809 -7.65 15.76 -31.05
CA LYS A 809 -6.89 17.00 -31.31
C LYS A 809 -5.82 17.22 -30.24
N LEU A 810 -6.18 17.05 -28.97
CA LEU A 810 -5.25 17.13 -27.84
C LEU A 810 -4.14 16.08 -27.94
N SER A 811 -4.50 14.81 -28.25
CA SER A 811 -3.51 13.75 -28.46
C SER A 811 -2.57 14.06 -29.62
N GLY A 812 -3.09 14.60 -30.72
CA GLY A 812 -2.29 15.04 -31.86
C GLY A 812 -1.31 16.16 -31.51
N LEU A 813 -1.79 17.18 -30.78
CA LEU A 813 -0.98 18.30 -30.32
C LEU A 813 0.13 17.84 -29.36
N LEU A 814 -0.22 16.99 -28.38
CA LEU A 814 0.75 16.41 -27.44
C LEU A 814 1.79 15.54 -28.16
N ARG A 815 1.38 14.77 -29.18
CA ARG A 815 2.30 14.01 -30.03
C ARG A 815 3.25 14.93 -30.78
N ALA A 816 2.74 15.94 -31.49
CA ALA A 816 3.55 16.88 -32.24
C ALA A 816 4.56 17.61 -31.33
N LEU A 817 4.11 18.06 -30.14
CA LEU A 817 4.98 18.68 -29.15
C LEU A 817 6.06 17.70 -28.65
N SER A 818 5.70 16.44 -28.38
CA SER A 818 6.68 15.43 -27.96
C SER A 818 7.70 15.10 -29.05
N THR A 819 7.27 15.04 -30.31
CA THR A 819 8.16 14.84 -31.46
C THR A 819 9.08 16.04 -31.65
N LEU A 820 8.58 17.26 -31.46
CA LEU A 820 9.39 18.48 -31.53
C LEU A 820 10.43 18.53 -30.41
N ILE A 821 10.07 18.11 -29.19
CA ILE A 821 11.01 18.00 -28.07
C ILE A 821 12.10 16.96 -28.38
N LEU A 822 11.73 15.78 -28.88
CA LEU A 822 12.70 14.75 -29.27
C LEU A 822 13.60 15.23 -30.42
N GLY A 823 13.03 15.85 -31.45
CA GLY A 823 13.77 16.43 -32.57
C GLY A 823 14.74 17.53 -32.11
N GLY A 824 14.28 18.43 -31.22
CA GLY A 824 15.12 19.47 -30.62
C GLY A 824 16.26 18.89 -29.78
N CYS A 825 16.00 17.82 -29.03
CA CYS A 825 17.01 17.07 -28.30
C CYS A 825 18.06 16.48 -29.26
N VAL A 826 17.63 15.84 -30.35
CA VAL A 826 18.54 15.27 -31.36
C VAL A 826 19.39 16.37 -32.01
N ILE A 827 18.77 17.48 -32.45
CA ILE A 827 19.48 18.61 -33.05
C ILE A 827 20.51 19.19 -32.07
N TRP A 828 20.15 19.32 -30.79
CA TRP A 828 21.07 19.83 -29.77
C TRP A 828 22.28 18.92 -29.59
N VAL A 829 22.08 17.59 -29.57
CA VAL A 829 23.16 16.60 -29.52
C VAL A 829 24.08 16.72 -30.75
N PHE A 830 23.51 16.79 -31.96
CA PHE A 830 24.32 16.94 -33.17
C PHE A 830 25.09 18.26 -33.22
N ALA A 831 24.44 19.38 -32.91
CA ALA A 831 25.08 20.69 -32.87
C ALA A 831 26.23 20.74 -31.86
N ALA A 832 26.07 20.08 -30.70
CA ALA A 832 27.12 19.93 -29.70
C ALA A 832 28.31 19.12 -30.22
N LEU A 833 28.08 18.03 -30.95
CA LEU A 833 29.16 17.21 -31.51
C LEU A 833 29.90 17.92 -32.65
N PHE A 834 29.18 18.55 -33.58
CA PHE A 834 29.78 19.29 -34.69
C PHE A 834 30.62 20.46 -34.19
N ALA A 835 30.08 21.29 -33.29
CA ALA A 835 30.82 22.42 -32.74
C ALA A 835 32.10 21.97 -32.03
N LEU A 836 32.05 20.83 -31.33
CA LEU A 836 33.22 20.26 -30.66
C LEU A 836 34.26 19.75 -31.67
N SER A 837 33.81 19.07 -32.72
CA SER A 837 34.65 18.59 -33.81
C SER A 837 35.35 19.74 -34.55
N ASP A 838 34.64 20.81 -34.89
CA ASP A 838 35.21 21.99 -35.55
C ASP A 838 36.26 22.66 -34.67
N LYS A 839 36.01 22.72 -33.35
CA LYS A 839 36.97 23.28 -32.40
C LYS A 839 38.25 22.44 -32.31
N LEU A 840 38.12 21.11 -32.30
CA LEU A 840 39.24 20.17 -32.32
C LEU A 840 40.05 20.28 -33.61
N ALA A 841 39.37 20.38 -34.76
CA ALA A 841 40.02 20.57 -36.07
C ALA A 841 40.80 21.90 -36.13
N ALA A 842 40.22 22.99 -35.61
CA ALA A 842 40.89 24.29 -35.54
C ALA A 842 42.13 24.29 -34.61
N MET A 843 42.06 23.58 -33.48
CA MET A 843 43.21 23.43 -32.58
C MET A 843 44.33 22.61 -33.23
N GLY A 844 43.99 21.50 -33.90
CA GLY A 844 44.95 20.68 -34.64
C GLY A 844 45.66 21.43 -35.79
N ALA A 845 44.96 22.33 -36.48
CA ALA A 845 45.56 23.16 -37.53
C ALA A 845 46.49 24.27 -37.01
N SER A 846 46.34 24.68 -35.74
CA SER A 846 47.11 25.77 -35.11
C SER A 846 48.38 25.31 -34.36
N GLY A 847 48.63 23.99 -34.27
CA GLY A 847 49.77 23.43 -33.53
C GLY A 847 49.70 23.61 -32.00
N SER A 848 48.55 24.02 -31.45
CA SER A 848 48.32 24.20 -30.01
C SER A 848 47.54 23.03 -29.43
N PHE A 849 48.25 21.92 -29.15
CA PHE A 849 47.72 20.85 -28.29
C PHE A 849 48.09 21.10 -26.84
#